data_AF-A0A1B8CKA6-F1
#
_entry.id   AF-A0A1B8CKA6-F1
#
_cell.length_a   1.000
_cell.length_b   1.000
_cell.length_c   1.000
_cell.angle_alpha   90.00
_cell.angle_beta   90.00
_cell.angle_gamma   90.00
#
_symmetry.space_group_name_H-M   'P 1'
#
loop_
_entity.id
_entity.type
_entity.pdbx_description
1 polymer ?
#
loop_
_entity_poly.entity_id
_entity_poly.type
_entity_poly.pdbx_seq_one_letter_code
_entity_poly.pdbx_strand_id
1 'polypeptide(L)'
;MLSHTLYTQLSTALQKPIPCILIATSGVLAILILRSLLRDITSPLRDIPGPFLARYTRLWKLCAIYKGAFEETNIELHRIHGPIVRIAPNEYSIDDPDAVKVIYGLGSQFIKSPWYTASGDPDPHNTAPDLFSDRNPTRHAASRRKVASAYSMTALAQLEPFVDQCYLVLRARFIEFADRGQVIDMAHWMQCYAFDVIGEITVGKLFGFLDQGDDIDGIMAAISQYLSYAAIVGVYSEFHRLAAKLLSFLPQKQGSGMAAMGKFANAQVQQRLSTTAAVDAADDKHPNQKGDFLSKMLNLHHENPEKITLKDVFMTCITNIGAGSDTTSISLCSVFYHLCKYPEVAQKLRAEIDEKTAAGELDDPITFKQAQSMPYLQAVLKEALRVHPATGLPLGRVVPSGGAAIAGRAFPAGSIVGVNSWVAHANQAVWGPDPDVFRPERWLVGKEQYNVLDRYYFTFGMGSRTCIGRNISLLEMSKLVPQLIREFDIGLEQPGEKWQKVNRCLITLLAADLLLLTSVLTTLLLPHIPSPLLYPVWGLAKAYAIYLQLLILPCLLGIWGAVKESPLPTNILSTTLLLDALLSLPPRLLLLASLARAPARCGAPGSQAQGIIWTRCADAAIGPIVVVVVVVLGSGLEAWGGWWVGGWGRRLGSEQMRERREREEEGEGGKERFCDEV
;
A
#
# COMPACT_ATOMS: atom_id res chain seq x y z
N MET A 1 -32.44 32.60 47.78
CA MET A 1 -31.27 33.20 47.09
C MET A 1 -30.39 32.15 46.40
N LEU A 2 -30.02 31.04 47.06
CA LEU A 2 -29.17 29.99 46.45
C LEU A 2 -29.73 29.33 45.16
N SER A 3 -31.06 29.21 45.02
CA SER A 3 -31.69 28.64 43.82
C SER A 3 -31.61 29.55 42.60
N HIS A 4 -31.70 30.87 42.80
CA HIS A 4 -31.69 31.84 41.70
C HIS A 4 -30.28 31.99 41.14
N THR A 5 -29.25 31.98 41.98
CA THR A 5 -27.85 32.09 41.55
C THR A 5 -27.38 30.85 40.80
N LEU A 6 -27.78 29.65 41.24
CA LEU A 6 -27.56 28.38 40.52
C LEU A 6 -28.27 28.36 39.16
N TYR A 7 -29.53 28.81 39.11
CA TYR A 7 -30.30 28.90 37.87
C TYR A 7 -29.66 29.88 36.87
N THR A 8 -29.20 31.04 37.35
CA THR A 8 -28.57 32.06 36.49
C THR A 8 -27.19 31.62 36.00
N GLN A 9 -26.41 30.90 36.82
CA GLN A 9 -25.13 30.32 36.40
C GLN A 9 -25.29 29.16 35.42
N LEU A 10 -26.31 28.30 35.60
CA LEU A 10 -26.65 27.26 34.63
C LEU A 10 -27.14 27.86 33.30
N SER A 11 -27.99 28.90 33.33
CA SER A 11 -28.49 29.54 32.11
C SER A 11 -27.38 30.25 31.33
N THR A 12 -26.44 30.91 32.02
CA THR A 12 -25.28 31.56 31.39
C THR A 12 -24.21 30.57 30.93
N ALA A 13 -24.07 29.41 31.58
CA ALA A 13 -23.24 28.32 31.09
C ALA A 13 -23.84 27.67 29.83
N LEU A 14 -25.16 27.43 29.81
CA LEU A 14 -25.90 26.90 28.65
C LEU A 14 -25.97 27.88 27.45
N GLN A 15 -25.81 29.19 27.68
CA GLN A 15 -25.73 30.20 26.61
C GLN A 15 -24.36 30.24 25.90
N LYS A 16 -23.34 29.54 26.40
CA LYS A 16 -22.04 29.46 25.71
C LYS A 16 -22.10 28.44 24.58
N PRO A 17 -21.44 28.68 23.43
CA PRO A 17 -21.50 27.78 22.27
C PRO A 17 -20.91 26.38 22.56
N ILE A 18 -20.01 26.27 23.55
CA ILE A 18 -19.27 25.04 23.87
C ILE A 18 -20.18 23.90 24.39
N PRO A 19 -21.02 24.10 25.43
CA PRO A 19 -21.94 23.05 25.87
C PRO A 19 -22.95 22.66 24.79
N CYS A 20 -23.42 23.60 23.96
CA CYS A 20 -24.28 23.28 22.82
C CYS A 20 -23.58 22.39 21.77
N ILE A 21 -22.30 22.65 21.47
CA ILE A 21 -21.49 21.82 20.56
C ILE A 21 -21.27 20.43 21.16
N LEU A 22 -20.93 20.32 22.45
CA LEU A 22 -20.71 19.03 23.11
C LEU A 22 -21.99 18.18 23.20
N ILE A 23 -23.14 18.81 23.47
CA ILE A 23 -24.43 18.13 23.45
C ILE A 23 -24.78 17.69 22.03
N ALA A 24 -24.56 18.54 21.02
CA ALA A 24 -24.81 18.22 19.63
C ALA A 24 -23.93 17.06 19.13
N THR A 25 -22.63 17.08 19.42
CA THR A 25 -21.70 16.00 19.03
C THR A 25 -22.02 14.69 19.74
N SER A 26 -22.35 14.74 21.03
CA SER A 26 -22.78 13.56 21.81
C SER A 26 -24.10 12.99 21.28
N GLY A 27 -25.04 13.85 20.92
CA GLY A 27 -26.31 13.46 20.31
C GLY A 27 -26.13 12.79 18.94
N VAL A 28 -25.28 13.36 18.07
CA VAL A 28 -24.94 12.75 16.77
C VAL A 28 -24.28 11.39 16.96
N LEU A 29 -23.32 11.27 17.89
CA LEU A 29 -22.65 10.01 18.19
C LEU A 29 -23.64 8.95 18.70
N ALA A 30 -24.54 9.33 19.61
CA ALA A 30 -25.59 8.44 20.11
C ALA A 30 -26.52 7.96 18.98
N ILE A 31 -26.90 8.84 18.05
CA ILE A 31 -27.71 8.48 16.87
C ILE A 31 -26.94 7.50 15.97
N LEU A 32 -25.65 7.71 15.72
CA LEU A 32 -24.84 6.83 14.89
C LEU A 32 -24.67 5.44 15.53
N ILE A 33 -24.45 5.39 16.84
CA ILE A 33 -24.37 4.14 17.61
C ILE A 33 -25.72 3.41 17.55
N LEU A 34 -26.81 4.11 17.86
CA LEU A 34 -28.16 3.55 17.82
C LEU A 34 -28.50 3.01 16.43
N ARG A 35 -28.20 3.78 15.37
CA ARG A 35 -28.39 3.34 13.99
C ARG A 35 -27.58 2.08 13.67
N SER A 36 -26.34 1.97 14.17
CA SER A 36 -25.51 0.79 13.94
C SER A 36 -26.05 -0.45 14.67
N LEU A 37 -26.48 -0.28 15.93
CA LEU A 37 -27.11 -1.34 16.72
C LEU A 37 -28.43 -1.81 16.09
N LEU A 38 -29.31 -0.86 15.71
CA LEU A 38 -30.57 -1.16 15.05
C LEU A 38 -30.35 -1.89 13.72
N ARG A 39 -29.35 -1.49 12.94
CA ARG A 39 -29.00 -2.18 11.69
C ARG A 39 -28.57 -3.63 11.95
N ASP A 40 -27.80 -3.90 13.00
CA ASP A 40 -27.38 -5.27 13.30
C ASP A 40 -28.56 -6.13 13.79
N ILE A 41 -29.38 -5.59 14.71
CA ILE A 41 -30.53 -6.30 15.28
C ILE A 41 -31.59 -6.61 14.21
N THR A 42 -31.83 -5.68 13.29
CA THR A 42 -32.81 -5.85 12.20
C THR A 42 -32.23 -6.53 10.95
N SER A 43 -30.92 -6.84 10.93
CA SER A 43 -30.30 -7.48 9.77
C SER A 43 -30.77 -8.93 9.62
N PRO A 44 -31.21 -9.36 8.42
CA PRO A 44 -31.45 -10.78 8.13
C PRO A 44 -30.16 -11.62 8.10
N LEU A 45 -29.00 -10.96 8.21
CA LEU A 45 -27.67 -11.56 8.18
C LEU A 45 -26.96 -11.50 9.54
N ARG A 46 -27.68 -11.18 10.63
CA ARG A 46 -27.12 -10.99 11.98
C ARG A 46 -26.36 -12.19 12.56
N ASP A 47 -26.72 -13.39 12.13
CA ASP A 47 -26.11 -14.66 12.52
C ASP A 47 -24.83 -14.98 11.73
N ILE A 48 -24.52 -14.24 10.65
CA ILE A 48 -23.24 -14.41 9.96
C ILE A 48 -22.10 -14.08 10.92
N PRO A 49 -21.16 -15.03 11.15
CA PRO A 49 -20.05 -14.87 12.08
C PRO A 49 -18.99 -13.89 11.56
N GLY A 50 -18.11 -13.47 12.45
CA GLY A 50 -17.00 -12.57 12.16
C GLY A 50 -16.57 -11.79 13.41
N PRO A 51 -15.52 -10.96 13.29
CA PRO A 51 -15.04 -10.13 14.38
C PRO A 51 -16.15 -9.26 14.98
N PHE A 52 -16.23 -9.20 16.31
CA PHE A 52 -17.31 -8.50 17.00
C PHE A 52 -17.45 -7.03 16.57
N LEU A 53 -16.34 -6.31 16.45
CA LEU A 53 -16.32 -4.90 16.01
C LEU A 53 -16.77 -4.73 14.55
N ALA A 54 -16.54 -5.72 13.68
CA ALA A 54 -16.97 -5.71 12.29
C ALA A 54 -18.50 -5.70 12.14
N ARG A 55 -19.26 -6.04 13.18
CA ARG A 55 -20.74 -5.92 13.18
C ARG A 55 -21.19 -4.47 13.18
N TYR A 56 -20.48 -3.60 13.90
CA TYR A 56 -20.94 -2.25 14.20
C TYR A 56 -20.15 -1.16 13.46
N THR A 57 -18.88 -1.41 13.14
CA THR A 57 -18.02 -0.40 12.52
C THR A 57 -17.06 -0.99 11.49
N ARG A 58 -16.71 -0.19 10.48
CA ARG A 58 -15.64 -0.49 9.53
C ARG A 58 -14.25 -0.32 10.12
N LEU A 59 -14.14 0.23 11.34
CA LEU A 59 -12.87 0.47 12.01
C LEU A 59 -12.05 -0.81 12.21
N TRP A 60 -12.71 -1.94 12.49
CA TRP A 60 -12.00 -3.22 12.58
C TRP A 60 -11.26 -3.55 11.28
N LYS A 61 -11.95 -3.44 10.13
CA LYS A 61 -11.37 -3.67 8.81
C LYS A 61 -10.23 -2.69 8.53
N LEU A 62 -10.42 -1.42 8.85
CA LEU A 62 -9.38 -0.40 8.73
C LEU A 62 -8.13 -0.75 9.53
N CYS A 63 -8.28 -1.14 10.80
CA CYS A 63 -7.17 -1.55 11.66
C CYS A 63 -6.48 -2.82 11.14
N ALA A 64 -7.24 -3.79 10.62
CA ALA A 64 -6.69 -5.02 10.06
C ALA A 64 -5.87 -4.74 8.78
N ILE A 65 -6.34 -3.83 7.92
CA ILE A 65 -5.61 -3.37 6.72
C ILE A 65 -4.35 -2.59 7.13
N TYR A 66 -4.48 -1.68 8.10
CA TYR A 66 -3.36 -0.87 8.59
C TYR A 66 -2.22 -1.70 9.19
N LYS A 67 -2.55 -2.83 9.85
CA LYS A 67 -1.55 -3.79 10.36
C LYS A 67 -0.77 -4.51 9.27
N GLY A 68 -1.24 -4.48 8.02
CA GLY A 68 -0.52 -5.05 6.89
C GLY A 68 -0.57 -6.58 6.78
N ALA A 69 -1.58 -7.24 7.35
CA ALA A 69 -1.75 -8.70 7.25
C ALA A 69 -3.23 -9.09 7.10
N PHE A 70 -3.97 -8.31 6.30
CA PHE A 70 -5.42 -8.52 6.15
C PHE A 70 -5.72 -9.87 5.48
N GLU A 71 -4.92 -10.25 4.49
CA GLU A 71 -5.03 -11.51 3.76
C GLU A 71 -4.92 -12.73 4.69
N GLU A 72 -3.91 -12.75 5.56
CA GLU A 72 -3.72 -13.81 6.56
C GLU A 72 -4.84 -13.81 7.60
N THR A 73 -5.22 -12.61 8.08
CA THR A 73 -6.35 -12.46 9.00
C THR A 73 -7.63 -13.01 8.38
N ASN A 74 -7.86 -12.76 7.09
CA ASN A 74 -9.07 -13.21 6.40
C ASN A 74 -9.06 -14.73 6.19
N ILE A 75 -7.92 -15.34 5.86
CA ILE A 75 -7.75 -16.80 5.82
C ILE A 75 -8.13 -17.41 7.16
N GLU A 76 -7.58 -16.88 8.26
CA GLU A 76 -7.85 -17.40 9.60
C GLU A 76 -9.33 -17.28 9.99
N LEU A 77 -9.96 -16.16 9.66
CA LEU A 77 -11.39 -16.00 9.90
C LEU A 77 -12.22 -17.04 9.16
N HIS A 78 -11.88 -17.37 7.91
CA HIS A 78 -12.57 -18.41 7.15
C HIS A 78 -12.30 -19.82 7.71
N ARG A 79 -11.11 -20.09 8.24
CA ARG A 79 -10.80 -21.34 8.96
C ARG A 79 -11.67 -21.53 10.20
N ILE A 80 -11.94 -20.46 10.95
CA ILE A 80 -12.76 -20.50 12.18
C ILE A 80 -14.26 -20.52 11.89
N HIS A 81 -14.70 -19.71 10.93
CA HIS A 81 -16.11 -19.36 10.75
C HIS A 81 -16.76 -19.99 9.51
N GLY A 82 -15.98 -20.59 8.62
CA GLY A 82 -16.45 -21.25 7.41
C GLY A 82 -16.57 -20.31 6.19
N PRO A 83 -17.44 -20.63 5.21
CA PRO A 83 -17.41 -20.03 3.87
C PRO A 83 -17.89 -18.57 3.79
N ILE A 84 -18.55 -18.05 4.83
CA ILE A 84 -19.10 -16.69 4.84
C ILE A 84 -18.69 -15.98 6.13
N VAL A 85 -17.93 -14.89 6.00
CA VAL A 85 -17.42 -14.12 7.13
C VAL A 85 -17.81 -12.65 7.00
N ARG A 86 -18.34 -12.06 8.07
CA ARG A 86 -18.56 -10.62 8.15
C ARG A 86 -17.25 -9.90 8.46
N ILE A 87 -16.82 -9.00 7.57
CA ILE A 87 -15.58 -8.22 7.71
C ILE A 87 -15.84 -6.73 7.96
N ALA A 88 -17.05 -6.25 7.69
CA ALA A 88 -17.51 -4.92 8.03
C ALA A 88 -19.04 -4.90 8.08
N PRO A 89 -19.67 -3.81 8.57
CA PRO A 89 -21.11 -3.74 8.61
C PRO A 89 -21.68 -3.79 7.19
N ASN A 90 -22.53 -4.78 6.92
CA ASN A 90 -23.08 -5.05 5.59
C ASN A 90 -22.02 -5.42 4.51
N GLU A 91 -20.85 -5.90 4.94
CA GLU A 91 -19.78 -6.35 4.05
C GLU A 91 -19.23 -7.73 4.48
N TYR A 92 -19.16 -8.65 3.51
CA TYR A 92 -18.90 -10.07 3.74
C TYR A 92 -17.82 -10.61 2.80
N SER A 93 -16.88 -11.35 3.36
CA SER A 93 -15.90 -12.17 2.64
C SER A 93 -16.50 -13.55 2.37
N ILE A 94 -16.32 -14.03 1.15
CA ILE A 94 -16.90 -15.29 0.65
C ILE A 94 -15.77 -16.23 0.21
N ASP A 95 -15.86 -17.48 0.64
CA ASP A 95 -14.96 -18.59 0.31
C ASP A 95 -15.80 -19.78 -0.20
N ASP A 96 -16.32 -19.63 -1.42
CA ASP A 96 -17.12 -20.65 -2.10
C ASP A 96 -16.86 -20.62 -3.62
N PRO A 97 -16.49 -21.75 -4.25
CA PRO A 97 -16.28 -21.84 -5.70
C PRO A 97 -17.49 -21.43 -6.54
N ASP A 98 -18.69 -21.82 -6.12
CA ASP A 98 -19.91 -21.55 -6.87
C ASP A 98 -20.30 -20.07 -6.80
N ALA A 99 -20.04 -19.42 -5.67
CA ALA A 99 -20.22 -17.98 -5.50
C ALA A 99 -19.41 -17.12 -6.48
N VAL A 100 -18.22 -17.58 -6.93
CA VAL A 100 -17.39 -16.80 -7.86
C VAL A 100 -18.13 -16.53 -9.17
N LYS A 101 -18.80 -17.56 -9.71
CA LYS A 101 -19.57 -17.44 -10.96
C LYS A 101 -20.79 -16.52 -10.77
N VAL A 102 -21.45 -16.60 -9.61
CA VAL A 102 -22.61 -15.75 -9.31
C VAL A 102 -22.20 -14.28 -9.19
N ILE A 103 -21.14 -13.99 -8.43
CA ILE A 103 -20.71 -12.63 -8.13
C ILE A 103 -20.01 -11.99 -9.34
N TYR A 104 -19.09 -12.71 -10.00
CA TYR A 104 -18.19 -12.16 -11.01
C TYR A 104 -18.48 -12.61 -12.44
N GLY A 105 -19.36 -13.58 -12.65
CA GLY A 105 -19.60 -14.19 -13.95
C GLY A 105 -20.03 -13.21 -15.05
N LEU A 106 -19.91 -13.65 -16.31
CA LEU A 106 -20.40 -12.89 -17.46
C LEU A 106 -21.90 -12.65 -17.31
N GLY A 107 -22.34 -11.40 -17.51
CA GLY A 107 -23.73 -10.99 -17.33
C GLY A 107 -24.16 -10.72 -15.88
N SER A 108 -23.25 -10.88 -14.91
CA SER A 108 -23.51 -10.53 -13.51
C SER A 108 -23.93 -9.06 -13.38
N GLN A 109 -25.00 -8.84 -12.59
CA GLN A 109 -25.54 -7.51 -12.28
C GLN A 109 -24.84 -6.85 -11.08
N PHE A 110 -23.88 -7.53 -10.49
CA PHE A 110 -23.11 -7.04 -9.37
C PHE A 110 -22.15 -5.92 -9.81
N ILE A 111 -22.24 -4.77 -9.15
CA ILE A 111 -21.37 -3.61 -9.44
C ILE A 111 -20.22 -3.53 -8.44
N LYS A 112 -19.11 -2.87 -8.82
CA LYS A 112 -17.99 -2.61 -7.90
C LYS A 112 -18.46 -1.86 -6.64
N SER A 113 -17.96 -2.27 -5.49
CA SER A 113 -18.24 -1.60 -4.21
C SER A 113 -17.74 -0.15 -4.19
N PRO A 114 -18.21 0.69 -3.25
CA PRO A 114 -17.70 2.05 -3.09
C PRO A 114 -16.18 2.13 -2.82
N TRP A 115 -15.56 1.06 -2.33
CA TRP A 115 -14.12 1.02 -2.03
C TRP A 115 -13.24 1.46 -3.23
N TYR A 116 -13.64 1.09 -4.45
CA TYR A 116 -12.91 1.42 -5.67
C TYR A 116 -12.84 2.91 -6.00
N THR A 117 -13.70 3.75 -5.41
CA THR A 117 -13.69 5.20 -5.72
C THR A 117 -12.44 5.90 -5.20
N ALA A 118 -11.81 5.38 -4.15
CA ALA A 118 -10.59 5.96 -3.59
C ALA A 118 -9.38 5.84 -4.53
N SER A 119 -9.42 4.90 -5.47
CA SER A 119 -8.42 4.76 -6.54
C SER A 119 -8.67 5.71 -7.71
N GLY A 120 -9.86 6.28 -7.82
CA GLY A 120 -10.22 7.19 -8.90
C GLY A 120 -10.04 8.67 -8.52
N ASP A 121 -10.40 9.52 -9.47
CA ASP A 121 -10.41 10.97 -9.28
C ASP A 121 -11.36 11.37 -8.12
N PRO A 122 -10.91 12.20 -7.16
CA PRO A 122 -11.75 12.72 -6.08
C PRO A 122 -12.85 13.69 -6.54
N ASP A 123 -12.81 14.20 -7.77
CA ASP A 123 -13.86 15.05 -8.34
C ASP A 123 -15.13 14.23 -8.70
N PRO A 124 -16.28 14.48 -8.05
CA PRO A 124 -17.54 13.82 -8.39
C PRO A 124 -18.06 14.18 -9.80
N HIS A 125 -17.55 15.25 -10.42
CA HIS A 125 -17.88 15.64 -11.77
C HIS A 125 -16.99 14.97 -12.82
N ASN A 126 -16.01 14.15 -12.41
CA ASN A 126 -15.24 13.39 -13.37
C ASN A 126 -16.15 12.38 -14.09
N THR A 127 -16.40 12.67 -15.37
CA THR A 127 -17.26 11.86 -16.24
C THR A 127 -16.55 10.65 -16.82
N ALA A 128 -15.21 10.58 -16.70
CA ALA A 128 -14.36 9.53 -17.26
C ALA A 128 -13.43 8.94 -16.18
N PRO A 129 -13.96 8.11 -15.25
CA PRO A 129 -13.12 7.33 -14.36
C PRO A 129 -12.26 6.34 -15.15
N ASP A 130 -11.11 6.01 -14.60
CA ASP A 130 -10.22 5.00 -15.16
C ASP A 130 -10.87 3.60 -15.15
N LEU A 131 -10.30 2.67 -15.93
CA LEU A 131 -10.85 1.33 -16.11
C LEU A 131 -10.94 0.55 -14.78
N PHE A 132 -10.07 0.84 -13.81
CA PHE A 132 -10.04 0.19 -12.52
C PHE A 132 -11.07 0.76 -11.54
N SER A 133 -11.24 2.07 -11.45
CA SER A 133 -12.21 2.67 -10.52
C SER A 133 -13.65 2.71 -11.05
N ASP A 134 -13.87 2.54 -12.37
CA ASP A 134 -15.20 2.66 -12.96
C ASP A 134 -16.20 1.60 -12.45
N ARG A 135 -17.19 2.06 -11.68
CA ARG A 135 -18.25 1.24 -11.10
C ARG A 135 -19.42 0.98 -12.06
N ASN A 136 -19.62 1.80 -13.08
CA ASN A 136 -20.72 1.67 -14.03
C ASN A 136 -20.39 0.55 -15.05
N PRO A 137 -21.16 -0.56 -15.13
CA PRO A 137 -20.86 -1.66 -16.03
C PRO A 137 -20.86 -1.28 -17.51
N THR A 138 -21.81 -0.43 -17.94
CA THR A 138 -21.96 0.00 -19.33
C THR A 138 -20.82 0.89 -19.77
N ARG A 139 -20.48 1.91 -18.97
CA ARG A 139 -19.35 2.80 -19.26
C ARG A 139 -18.03 2.03 -19.24
N HIS A 140 -17.81 1.17 -18.24
CA HIS A 140 -16.63 0.33 -18.17
C HIS A 140 -16.51 -0.59 -19.40
N ALA A 141 -17.60 -1.23 -19.83
CA ALA A 141 -17.58 -2.08 -21.02
C ALA A 141 -17.22 -1.28 -22.29
N ALA A 142 -17.73 -0.06 -22.42
CA ALA A 142 -17.38 0.84 -23.51
C ALA A 142 -15.90 1.23 -23.47
N SER A 143 -15.39 1.69 -22.32
CA SER A 143 -13.98 2.06 -22.14
C SER A 143 -13.04 0.87 -22.36
N ARG A 144 -13.37 -0.31 -21.82
CA ARG A 144 -12.59 -1.55 -22.05
C ARG A 144 -12.50 -1.88 -23.53
N ARG A 145 -13.60 -1.76 -24.27
CA ARG A 145 -13.65 -2.07 -25.71
C ARG A 145 -12.76 -1.14 -26.54
N LYS A 146 -12.53 0.11 -26.10
CA LYS A 146 -11.62 1.04 -26.78
C LYS A 146 -10.17 0.52 -26.82
N VAL A 147 -9.73 -0.10 -25.72
CA VAL A 147 -8.31 -0.47 -25.52
C VAL A 147 -8.04 -1.97 -25.63
N ALA A 148 -9.07 -2.83 -25.58
CA ALA A 148 -8.93 -4.28 -25.51
C ALA A 148 -8.08 -4.89 -26.64
N SER A 149 -8.12 -4.31 -27.86
CA SER A 149 -7.30 -4.79 -28.98
C SER A 149 -5.80 -4.63 -28.73
N ALA A 150 -5.37 -3.67 -27.90
CA ALA A 150 -3.98 -3.47 -27.52
C ALA A 150 -3.47 -4.53 -26.51
N TYR A 151 -4.38 -5.29 -25.89
CA TYR A 151 -4.08 -6.37 -24.95
C TYR A 151 -4.35 -7.78 -25.53
N SER A 152 -4.60 -7.89 -26.84
CA SER A 152 -4.88 -9.17 -27.49
C SER A 152 -3.64 -10.07 -27.57
N MET A 153 -3.84 -11.38 -27.71
CA MET A 153 -2.72 -12.32 -27.93
C MET A 153 -1.89 -11.97 -29.16
N THR A 154 -2.52 -11.45 -30.22
CA THR A 154 -1.83 -10.98 -31.43
C THR A 154 -0.95 -9.76 -31.16
N ALA A 155 -1.35 -8.88 -30.24
CA ALA A 155 -0.55 -7.72 -29.85
C ALA A 155 0.71 -8.14 -29.09
N LEU A 156 0.61 -9.16 -28.23
CA LEU A 156 1.73 -9.62 -27.40
C LEU A 156 2.94 -10.06 -28.21
N ALA A 157 2.74 -10.71 -29.35
CA ALA A 157 3.83 -11.12 -30.23
C ALA A 157 4.66 -9.92 -30.74
N GLN A 158 4.04 -8.75 -30.88
CA GLN A 158 4.73 -7.51 -31.24
C GLN A 158 5.40 -6.83 -30.03
N LEU A 159 4.94 -7.15 -28.82
CA LEU A 159 5.52 -6.61 -27.58
C LEU A 159 6.75 -7.38 -27.10
N GLU A 160 6.93 -8.59 -27.61
CA GLU A 160 7.96 -9.52 -27.19
C GLU A 160 9.39 -8.95 -27.28
N PRO A 161 9.81 -8.23 -28.35
CA PRO A 161 11.16 -7.67 -28.44
C PRO A 161 11.48 -6.63 -27.34
N PHE A 162 10.46 -5.93 -26.82
CA PHE A 162 10.64 -4.96 -25.73
C PHE A 162 11.00 -5.66 -24.42
N VAL A 163 10.42 -6.84 -24.18
CA VAL A 163 10.75 -7.68 -23.03
C VAL A 163 12.17 -8.22 -23.14
N ASP A 164 12.59 -8.60 -24.35
CA ASP A 164 13.95 -9.08 -24.62
C ASP A 164 15.01 -8.01 -24.36
N GLN A 165 14.76 -6.77 -24.77
CA GLN A 165 15.67 -5.67 -24.50
C GLN A 165 15.90 -5.47 -22.99
N CYS A 166 14.82 -5.48 -22.19
CA CYS A 166 14.93 -5.35 -20.74
C CYS A 166 15.63 -6.55 -20.10
N TYR A 167 15.37 -7.76 -20.60
CA TYR A 167 16.06 -8.97 -20.16
C TYR A 167 17.57 -8.86 -20.36
N LEU A 168 18.03 -8.40 -21.55
CA LEU A 168 19.45 -8.27 -21.84
C LEU A 168 20.17 -7.30 -20.89
N VAL A 169 19.51 -6.20 -20.52
CA VAL A 169 20.05 -5.24 -19.52
C VAL A 169 20.14 -5.90 -18.15
N LEU A 170 19.06 -6.53 -17.69
CA LEU A 170 19.03 -7.22 -16.39
C LEU A 170 20.09 -8.33 -16.31
N ARG A 171 20.21 -9.13 -17.38
CA ARG A 171 21.21 -10.18 -17.53
C ARG A 171 22.62 -9.64 -17.36
N ALA A 172 22.96 -8.54 -18.05
CA ALA A 172 24.28 -7.92 -17.94
C ALA A 172 24.59 -7.48 -16.50
N ARG A 173 23.61 -6.91 -15.80
CA ARG A 173 23.74 -6.52 -14.39
C ARG A 173 23.93 -7.73 -13.48
N PHE A 174 23.19 -8.80 -13.71
CA PHE A 174 23.28 -10.01 -12.89
C PHE A 174 24.61 -10.74 -13.08
N ILE A 175 25.18 -10.74 -14.29
CA ILE A 175 26.56 -11.22 -14.54
C ILE A 175 27.55 -10.41 -13.71
N GLU A 176 27.45 -9.07 -13.74
CA GLU A 176 28.32 -8.19 -12.96
C GLU A 176 28.25 -8.48 -11.45
N PHE A 177 27.04 -8.70 -10.91
CA PHE A 177 26.87 -9.01 -9.49
C PHE A 177 27.41 -10.39 -9.14
N ALA A 178 27.17 -11.38 -10.00
CA ALA A 178 27.66 -12.74 -9.82
C ALA A 178 29.20 -12.79 -9.83
N ASP A 179 29.85 -12.11 -10.78
CA ASP A 179 31.31 -12.02 -10.87
C ASP A 179 31.94 -11.39 -9.62
N ARG A 180 31.21 -10.47 -8.96
CA ARG A 180 31.64 -9.83 -7.71
C ARG A 180 31.26 -10.61 -6.45
N GLY A 181 30.48 -11.68 -6.57
CA GLY A 181 29.90 -12.39 -5.42
C GLY A 181 28.97 -11.52 -4.57
N GLN A 182 28.30 -10.55 -5.19
CA GLN A 182 27.46 -9.57 -4.50
C GLN A 182 26.07 -10.13 -4.20
N VAL A 183 25.63 -10.00 -2.95
CA VAL A 183 24.24 -10.25 -2.55
C VAL A 183 23.36 -9.08 -3.01
N ILE A 184 22.22 -9.40 -3.62
CA ILE A 184 21.28 -8.41 -4.14
C ILE A 184 19.88 -8.59 -3.52
N ASP A 185 19.14 -7.49 -3.42
CA ASP A 185 17.71 -7.55 -3.15
C ASP A 185 16.97 -7.92 -4.45
N MET A 186 16.67 -9.21 -4.61
CA MET A 186 15.94 -9.71 -5.77
C MET A 186 14.57 -9.02 -5.92
N ALA A 187 13.91 -8.64 -4.82
CA ALA A 187 12.60 -8.02 -4.92
C ALA A 187 12.67 -6.62 -5.53
N HIS A 188 13.68 -5.85 -5.14
CA HIS A 188 13.98 -4.55 -5.75
C HIS A 188 14.29 -4.68 -7.24
N TRP A 189 15.14 -5.63 -7.63
CA TRP A 189 15.50 -5.84 -9.05
C TRP A 189 14.32 -6.33 -9.91
N MET A 190 13.42 -7.16 -9.37
CA MET A 190 12.18 -7.53 -10.06
C MET A 190 11.24 -6.33 -10.23
N GLN A 191 11.26 -5.39 -9.29
CA GLN A 191 10.53 -4.14 -9.42
C GLN A 191 11.14 -3.23 -10.48
N CYS A 192 12.46 -3.02 -10.47
CA CYS A 192 13.18 -2.31 -11.54
C CYS A 192 12.88 -2.91 -12.93
N TYR A 193 12.94 -4.23 -13.05
CA TYR A 193 12.61 -4.95 -14.28
C TYR A 193 11.17 -4.68 -14.75
N ALA A 194 10.18 -4.86 -13.87
CA ALA A 194 8.78 -4.67 -14.23
C ALA A 194 8.48 -3.21 -14.65
N PHE A 195 9.14 -2.22 -14.03
CA PHE A 195 9.00 -0.82 -14.41
C PHE A 195 9.57 -0.51 -15.80
N ASP A 196 10.78 -1.00 -16.09
CA ASP A 196 11.40 -0.77 -17.39
C ASP A 196 10.67 -1.53 -18.50
N VAL A 197 10.24 -2.77 -18.25
CA VAL A 197 9.45 -3.56 -19.23
C VAL A 197 8.13 -2.88 -19.54
N ILE A 198 7.36 -2.45 -18.53
CA ILE A 198 6.09 -1.79 -18.80
C ILE A 198 6.29 -0.41 -19.44
N GLY A 199 7.38 0.30 -19.13
CA GLY A 199 7.77 1.53 -19.82
C GLY A 199 8.03 1.30 -21.30
N GLU A 200 8.88 0.33 -21.60
CA GLU A 200 9.25 -0.04 -22.98
C GLU A 200 8.03 -0.55 -23.76
N ILE A 201 7.23 -1.46 -23.20
CA ILE A 201 5.97 -1.93 -23.82
C ILE A 201 4.98 -0.78 -24.05
N THR A 202 4.86 0.14 -23.09
CA THR A 202 3.81 1.16 -23.14
C THR A 202 4.17 2.31 -24.09
N VAL A 203 5.39 2.84 -23.98
CA VAL A 203 5.79 4.06 -24.68
C VAL A 203 7.02 3.86 -25.59
N GLY A 204 7.59 2.67 -25.66
CA GLY A 204 8.78 2.35 -26.46
C GLY A 204 10.04 3.02 -25.91
N LYS A 205 10.11 3.19 -24.58
CA LYS A 205 11.25 3.76 -23.88
C LYS A 205 11.37 3.25 -22.43
N LEU A 206 12.56 2.77 -22.07
CA LEU A 206 13.00 2.47 -20.71
C LEU A 206 12.98 3.72 -19.82
N PHE A 207 12.66 3.55 -18.55
CA PHE A 207 12.81 4.61 -17.55
C PHE A 207 14.26 4.71 -17.06
N GLY A 208 14.99 3.60 -17.06
CA GLY A 208 16.37 3.49 -16.59
C GLY A 208 16.49 2.91 -15.18
N PHE A 209 15.45 2.23 -14.68
CA PHE A 209 15.50 1.56 -13.37
C PHE A 209 16.54 0.45 -13.33
N LEU A 210 16.67 -0.33 -14.41
CA LEU A 210 17.65 -1.42 -14.52
C LEU A 210 19.08 -0.89 -14.63
N ASP A 211 19.27 0.24 -15.32
CA ASP A 211 20.59 0.85 -15.49
C ASP A 211 21.15 1.35 -14.15
N GLN A 212 20.33 2.07 -13.39
CA GLN A 212 20.76 2.68 -12.12
C GLN A 212 20.60 1.71 -10.93
N GLY A 213 19.66 0.77 -11.01
CA GLY A 213 19.29 -0.09 -9.89
C GLY A 213 18.62 0.69 -8.74
N ASP A 214 17.93 1.79 -9.03
CA ASP A 214 17.35 2.69 -8.03
C ASP A 214 15.96 3.21 -8.44
N ASP A 215 15.22 3.79 -7.50
CA ASP A 215 13.90 4.39 -7.72
C ASP A 215 14.00 5.74 -8.45
N ILE A 216 13.89 5.70 -9.78
CA ILE A 216 13.96 6.88 -10.63
C ILE A 216 12.83 7.86 -10.31
N ASP A 217 13.20 9.08 -9.94
CA ASP A 217 12.30 10.18 -9.57
C ASP A 217 11.29 9.84 -8.45
N GLY A 218 11.56 8.80 -7.64
CA GLY A 218 10.68 8.37 -6.56
C GLY A 218 9.34 7.79 -7.02
N ILE A 219 9.28 7.22 -8.23
CA ILE A 219 8.07 6.67 -8.84
C ILE A 219 7.59 5.41 -8.10
N MET A 220 8.48 4.48 -7.73
CA MET A 220 8.13 3.26 -6.99
C MET A 220 7.51 3.63 -5.64
N ALA A 221 8.17 4.54 -4.90
CA ALA A 221 7.67 5.04 -3.63
C ALA A 221 6.30 5.73 -3.77
N ALA A 222 6.09 6.49 -4.85
CA ALA A 222 4.83 7.18 -5.09
C ALA A 222 3.67 6.23 -5.40
N ILE A 223 3.90 5.16 -6.17
CA ILE A 223 2.89 4.13 -6.42
C ILE A 223 2.53 3.39 -5.13
N SER A 224 3.53 2.99 -4.35
CA SER A 224 3.31 2.33 -3.05
C SER A 224 2.46 3.18 -2.10
N GLN A 225 2.72 4.49 -2.05
CA GLN A 225 1.92 5.46 -1.29
C GLN A 225 0.49 5.58 -1.83
N TYR A 226 0.32 5.64 -3.15
CA TYR A 226 -1.00 5.69 -3.79
C TYR A 226 -1.83 4.44 -3.49
N LEU A 227 -1.25 3.24 -3.60
CA LEU A 227 -1.95 1.99 -3.30
C LEU A 227 -2.34 1.88 -1.83
N SER A 228 -1.45 2.32 -0.93
CA SER A 228 -1.73 2.39 0.51
C SER A 228 -2.84 3.38 0.84
N TYR A 229 -2.82 4.57 0.21
CA TYR A 229 -3.87 5.55 0.30
C TYR A 229 -5.22 4.97 -0.15
N ALA A 230 -5.26 4.34 -1.33
CA ALA A 230 -6.49 3.76 -1.87
C ALA A 230 -7.03 2.63 -1.00
N ALA A 231 -6.16 1.77 -0.45
CA ALA A 231 -6.55 0.68 0.44
C ALA A 231 -7.24 1.19 1.72
N ILE A 232 -6.69 2.23 2.34
CA ILE A 232 -7.20 2.82 3.58
C ILE A 232 -8.43 3.71 3.32
N VAL A 233 -8.31 4.69 2.44
CA VAL A 233 -9.40 5.64 2.15
C VAL A 233 -10.58 4.93 1.51
N GLY A 234 -10.35 3.85 0.76
CA GLY A 234 -11.41 3.02 0.21
C GLY A 234 -12.33 2.42 1.28
N VAL A 235 -11.84 2.16 2.50
CA VAL A 235 -12.71 1.68 3.61
C VAL A 235 -13.78 2.73 3.95
N TYR A 236 -13.41 4.00 3.93
CA TYR A 236 -14.30 5.14 4.14
C TYR A 236 -14.35 6.04 2.90
N SER A 237 -14.73 5.45 1.77
CA SER A 237 -14.74 6.10 0.46
C SER A 237 -15.51 7.44 0.43
N GLU A 238 -16.49 7.62 1.32
CA GLU A 238 -17.24 8.88 1.45
C GLU A 238 -16.36 10.08 1.86
N PHE A 239 -15.22 9.85 2.49
CA PHE A 239 -14.27 10.90 2.87
C PHE A 239 -13.19 11.15 1.81
N HIS A 240 -13.16 10.41 0.70
CA HIS A 240 -12.13 10.56 -0.34
C HIS A 240 -11.99 12.01 -0.82
N ARG A 241 -13.10 12.69 -1.10
CA ARG A 241 -13.10 14.09 -1.51
C ARG A 241 -12.50 15.02 -0.45
N LEU A 242 -12.86 14.80 0.81
CA LEU A 242 -12.35 15.61 1.92
C LEU A 242 -10.86 15.34 2.14
N ALA A 243 -10.45 14.07 2.13
CA ALA A 243 -9.06 13.66 2.25
C ALA A 243 -8.21 14.26 1.14
N ALA A 244 -8.63 14.16 -0.12
CA ALA A 244 -7.93 14.76 -1.25
C ALA A 244 -7.82 16.30 -1.11
N LYS A 245 -8.90 16.98 -0.68
CA LYS A 245 -8.87 18.43 -0.45
C LYS A 245 -7.92 18.81 0.70
N LEU A 246 -7.91 18.05 1.78
CA LEU A 246 -6.99 18.27 2.90
C LEU A 246 -5.53 18.07 2.47
N LEU A 247 -5.25 16.98 1.73
CA LEU A 247 -3.93 16.71 1.18
C LEU A 247 -3.48 17.81 0.20
N SER A 248 -4.38 18.46 -0.52
CA SER A 248 -4.03 19.57 -1.43
C SER A 248 -3.56 20.84 -0.71
N PHE A 249 -3.86 21.00 0.59
CA PHE A 249 -3.33 22.10 1.41
C PHE A 249 -1.93 21.83 1.95
N LEU A 250 -1.48 20.58 1.96
CA LEU A 250 -0.10 20.27 2.29
C LEU A 250 0.79 20.70 1.11
N PRO A 251 1.99 21.27 1.37
CA PRO A 251 2.91 21.60 0.30
C PRO A 251 3.22 20.32 -0.47
N GLN A 252 2.65 20.21 -1.68
CA GLN A 252 2.93 19.10 -2.57
C GLN A 252 4.42 19.21 -2.91
N LYS A 253 5.22 18.22 -2.48
CA LYS A 253 6.64 18.18 -2.84
C LYS A 253 6.74 18.36 -4.36
N GLN A 254 7.34 19.46 -4.78
CA GLN A 254 7.59 19.75 -6.18
C GLN A 254 8.44 18.58 -6.71
N GLY A 255 7.91 17.80 -7.66
CA GLY A 255 8.57 16.57 -8.12
C GLY A 255 8.11 15.25 -7.46
N SER A 256 6.84 15.12 -7.05
CA SER A 256 6.30 13.81 -6.63
C SER A 256 6.42 12.75 -7.73
N GLY A 257 6.73 11.49 -7.40
CA GLY A 257 6.91 10.41 -8.38
C GLY A 257 5.72 10.19 -9.34
N MET A 258 4.47 10.37 -8.88
CA MET A 258 3.30 10.34 -9.80
C MET A 258 3.33 11.44 -10.88
N ALA A 259 3.84 12.62 -10.53
CA ALA A 259 4.02 13.71 -11.48
C ALA A 259 5.21 13.43 -12.42
N ALA A 260 6.28 12.78 -11.93
CA ALA A 260 7.40 12.35 -12.77
C ALA A 260 6.95 11.32 -13.81
N MET A 261 6.19 10.31 -13.40
CA MET A 261 5.55 9.35 -14.30
C MET A 261 4.68 10.05 -15.35
N GLY A 262 3.83 11.00 -14.92
CA GLY A 262 2.99 11.76 -15.85
C GLY A 262 3.78 12.61 -16.84
N LYS A 263 4.87 13.25 -16.38
CA LYS A 263 5.79 14.00 -17.24
C LYS A 263 6.49 13.09 -18.25
N PHE A 264 6.98 11.93 -17.81
CA PHE A 264 7.62 10.95 -18.68
C PHE A 264 6.66 10.47 -19.77
N ALA A 265 5.46 10.02 -19.39
CA ALA A 265 4.44 9.59 -20.34
C ALA A 265 4.07 10.72 -21.32
N ASN A 266 3.87 11.96 -20.83
CA ASN A 266 3.53 13.09 -21.68
C ASN A 266 4.67 13.42 -22.65
N ALA A 267 5.93 13.41 -22.20
CA ALA A 267 7.08 13.65 -23.05
C ALA A 267 7.15 12.64 -24.20
N GLN A 268 6.89 11.36 -23.93
CA GLN A 268 6.88 10.32 -24.98
C GLN A 268 5.69 10.47 -25.95
N VAL A 269 4.50 10.82 -25.45
CA VAL A 269 3.33 11.12 -26.30
C VAL A 269 3.64 12.30 -27.22
N GLN A 270 4.15 13.42 -26.67
CA GLN A 270 4.48 14.62 -27.45
C GLN A 270 5.59 14.36 -28.47
N GLN A 271 6.64 13.64 -28.08
CA GLN A 271 7.72 13.24 -28.97
C GLN A 271 7.21 12.39 -30.14
N ARG A 272 6.25 11.49 -29.89
CA ARG A 272 5.68 10.65 -30.96
C ARG A 272 4.80 11.46 -31.91
N LEU A 273 3.98 12.36 -31.37
CA LEU A 273 3.14 13.24 -32.18
C LEU A 273 3.98 14.16 -33.07
N SER A 274 5.08 14.73 -32.55
CA SER A 274 5.96 15.59 -33.35
C SER A 274 6.71 14.83 -34.44
N THR A 275 7.14 13.60 -34.16
CA THR A 275 7.80 12.73 -35.15
C THR A 275 6.82 12.27 -36.23
N THR A 276 5.59 11.92 -35.85
CA THR A 276 4.54 11.49 -36.81
C THR A 276 4.13 12.64 -37.72
N ALA A 277 3.94 13.85 -37.18
CA ALA A 277 3.66 15.05 -37.98
C ALA A 277 4.78 15.40 -38.98
N ALA A 278 6.03 15.06 -38.66
CA ALA A 278 7.16 15.23 -39.58
C ALA A 278 7.21 14.15 -40.69
N VAL A 279 6.66 12.96 -40.43
CA VAL A 279 6.62 11.81 -41.38
C VAL A 279 5.38 11.85 -42.28
N ASP A 280 4.22 12.26 -41.76
CA ASP A 280 2.99 12.47 -42.55
C ASP A 280 3.16 13.61 -43.58
N ALA A 281 4.13 14.51 -43.37
CA ALA A 281 4.55 15.49 -44.37
C ALA A 281 5.41 14.90 -45.51
N ALA A 282 5.86 13.64 -45.40
CA ALA A 282 6.82 13.00 -46.29
C ALA A 282 6.33 11.71 -46.97
N ASP A 283 5.47 10.88 -46.36
CA ASP A 283 4.89 9.68 -47.01
C ASP A 283 3.62 9.17 -46.32
N ASP A 284 2.54 9.03 -47.09
CA ASP A 284 1.13 8.95 -46.63
C ASP A 284 0.67 7.53 -46.24
N LYS A 285 1.59 6.61 -45.87
CA LYS A 285 1.26 5.17 -45.81
C LYS A 285 1.52 4.40 -44.53
N HIS A 286 2.22 4.90 -43.51
CA HIS A 286 2.44 4.09 -42.29
C HIS A 286 2.58 4.90 -40.98
N PRO A 287 1.48 5.20 -40.26
CA PRO A 287 1.60 5.80 -38.94
C PRO A 287 2.11 4.74 -37.94
N ASN A 288 3.30 4.99 -37.38
CA ASN A 288 3.90 4.33 -36.21
C ASN A 288 4.15 2.80 -36.28
N GLN A 289 5.30 2.42 -36.85
CA GLN A 289 5.75 1.02 -37.02
C GLN A 289 6.34 0.33 -35.77
N LYS A 290 6.53 1.02 -34.64
CA LYS A 290 7.24 0.42 -33.48
C LYS A 290 6.49 -0.75 -32.83
N GLY A 291 5.17 -0.87 -33.02
CA GLY A 291 4.38 -1.96 -32.44
C GLY A 291 4.13 -1.86 -30.93
N ASP A 292 4.67 -0.83 -30.26
CA ASP A 292 4.41 -0.51 -28.86
C ASP A 292 2.94 -0.08 -28.61
N PHE A 293 2.53 -0.11 -27.35
CA PHE A 293 1.16 0.19 -26.95
C PHE A 293 0.72 1.60 -27.35
N LEU A 294 1.59 2.61 -27.16
CA LEU A 294 1.32 4.00 -27.53
C LEU A 294 1.06 4.15 -29.03
N SER A 295 1.88 3.51 -29.87
CA SER A 295 1.72 3.49 -31.32
C SER A 295 0.35 2.98 -31.72
N LYS A 296 -0.08 1.87 -31.10
CA LYS A 296 -1.39 1.29 -31.35
C LYS A 296 -2.53 2.20 -30.89
N MET A 297 -2.38 2.84 -29.73
CA MET A 297 -3.36 3.78 -29.22
C MET A 297 -3.47 5.06 -30.08
N LEU A 298 -2.35 5.56 -30.60
CA LEU A 298 -2.33 6.68 -31.54
C LEU A 298 -2.96 6.31 -32.89
N ASN A 299 -2.71 5.10 -33.39
CA ASN A 299 -3.35 4.62 -34.62
C ASN A 299 -4.87 4.51 -34.44
N LEU A 300 -5.33 3.98 -33.31
CA LEU A 300 -6.76 3.95 -32.97
C LEU A 300 -7.37 5.36 -32.80
N HIS A 301 -6.59 6.32 -32.29
CA HIS A 301 -6.99 7.73 -32.26
C HIS A 301 -7.11 8.31 -33.67
N HIS A 302 -6.15 8.07 -34.56
CA HIS A 302 -6.22 8.54 -35.94
C HIS A 302 -7.39 7.92 -36.73
N GLU A 303 -7.67 6.63 -36.51
CA GLU A 303 -8.83 5.94 -37.12
C GLU A 303 -10.17 6.51 -36.63
N ASN A 304 -10.28 6.90 -35.36
CA ASN A 304 -11.51 7.45 -34.80
C ASN A 304 -11.26 8.46 -33.64
N PRO A 305 -10.95 9.73 -33.98
CA PRO A 305 -10.56 10.74 -32.98
C PRO A 305 -11.65 11.07 -31.96
N GLU A 306 -12.91 10.97 -32.35
CA GLU A 306 -14.06 11.23 -31.46
C GLU A 306 -14.24 10.12 -30.42
N LYS A 307 -13.92 8.87 -30.80
CA LYS A 307 -14.10 7.71 -29.92
C LYS A 307 -12.93 7.52 -28.97
N ILE A 308 -11.70 7.77 -29.42
CA ILE A 308 -10.48 7.66 -28.63
C ILE A 308 -9.79 9.00 -28.72
N THR A 309 -9.84 9.78 -27.65
CA THR A 309 -9.23 11.12 -27.60
C THR A 309 -7.74 11.02 -27.24
N LEU A 310 -6.94 12.06 -27.51
CA LEU A 310 -5.55 12.11 -27.00
C LEU A 310 -5.48 12.03 -25.47
N LYS A 311 -6.51 12.53 -24.77
CA LYS A 311 -6.64 12.34 -23.32
C LYS A 311 -6.80 10.86 -22.96
N ASP A 312 -7.61 10.11 -23.71
CA ASP A 312 -7.76 8.67 -23.51
C ASP A 312 -6.43 7.93 -23.76
N VAL A 313 -5.67 8.31 -24.80
CA VAL A 313 -4.33 7.76 -25.08
C VAL A 313 -3.41 7.98 -23.88
N PHE A 314 -3.27 9.22 -23.42
CA PHE A 314 -2.41 9.58 -22.30
C PHE A 314 -2.81 8.86 -21.00
N MET A 315 -4.10 8.89 -20.64
CA MET A 315 -4.59 8.25 -19.42
C MET A 315 -4.42 6.73 -19.45
N THR A 316 -4.60 6.10 -20.63
CA THR A 316 -4.37 4.66 -20.78
C THR A 316 -2.90 4.32 -20.59
N CYS A 317 -1.97 5.11 -21.13
CA CYS A 317 -0.54 4.88 -20.93
C CYS A 317 -0.13 4.95 -19.45
N ILE A 318 -0.56 6.00 -18.73
CA ILE A 318 -0.27 6.13 -17.28
C ILE A 318 -0.87 4.96 -16.49
N THR A 319 -2.13 4.60 -16.79
CA THR A 319 -2.79 3.49 -16.11
C THR A 319 -2.06 2.17 -16.37
N ASN A 320 -1.56 1.96 -17.57
CA ASN A 320 -0.81 0.76 -17.93
C ASN A 320 0.52 0.67 -17.16
N ILE A 321 1.30 1.76 -17.12
CA ILE A 321 2.57 1.84 -16.39
C ILE A 321 2.34 1.61 -14.89
N GLY A 322 1.34 2.29 -14.30
CA GLY A 322 1.06 2.18 -12.86
C GLY A 322 0.53 0.80 -12.44
N ALA A 323 -0.31 0.16 -13.27
CA ALA A 323 -0.89 -1.13 -12.94
C ALA A 323 0.05 -2.31 -13.23
N GLY A 324 0.82 -2.24 -14.32
CA GLY A 324 1.67 -3.34 -14.79
C GLY A 324 3.00 -3.49 -14.05
N SER A 325 3.49 -2.44 -13.40
CA SER A 325 4.77 -2.45 -12.67
C SER A 325 4.69 -3.21 -11.35
N ASP A 326 3.94 -2.69 -10.37
CA ASP A 326 3.95 -3.21 -8.99
C ASP A 326 3.36 -4.62 -8.87
N THR A 327 2.32 -4.95 -9.64
CA THR A 327 1.68 -6.28 -9.55
C THR A 327 2.51 -7.38 -10.20
N THR A 328 3.20 -7.09 -11.30
CA THR A 328 4.07 -8.06 -11.97
C THR A 328 5.36 -8.26 -11.18
N SER A 329 5.92 -7.20 -10.57
CA SER A 329 7.08 -7.35 -9.69
C SER A 329 6.79 -8.27 -8.51
N ILE A 330 5.67 -8.09 -7.79
CA ILE A 330 5.25 -8.99 -6.70
C ILE A 330 5.13 -10.45 -7.19
N SER A 331 4.60 -10.64 -8.40
CA SER A 331 4.43 -11.96 -9.00
C SER A 331 5.78 -12.62 -9.33
N LEU A 332 6.72 -11.88 -9.92
CA LEU A 332 8.09 -12.33 -10.17
C LEU A 332 8.84 -12.65 -8.87
N CYS A 333 8.74 -11.78 -7.87
CA CYS A 333 9.30 -12.00 -6.54
C CYS A 333 8.77 -13.30 -5.94
N SER A 334 7.46 -13.55 -6.03
CA SER A 334 6.86 -14.81 -5.59
C SER A 334 7.49 -16.00 -6.29
N VAL A 335 7.63 -15.97 -7.62
CA VAL A 335 8.21 -17.09 -8.38
C VAL A 335 9.63 -17.38 -7.90
N PHE A 336 10.52 -16.38 -7.90
CA PHE A 336 11.92 -16.59 -7.52
C PHE A 336 12.07 -16.98 -6.05
N TYR A 337 11.31 -16.37 -5.14
CA TYR A 337 11.34 -16.75 -3.72
C TYR A 337 10.97 -18.22 -3.52
N HIS A 338 9.90 -18.70 -4.18
CA HIS A 338 9.49 -20.10 -4.06
C HIS A 338 10.49 -21.05 -4.75
N LEU A 339 11.06 -20.67 -5.90
CA LEU A 339 12.12 -21.48 -6.53
C LEU A 339 13.36 -21.60 -5.63
N CYS A 340 13.77 -20.54 -4.95
CA CYS A 340 14.89 -20.60 -4.02
C CYS A 340 14.57 -21.39 -2.74
N LYS A 341 13.32 -21.34 -2.28
CA LYS A 341 12.87 -22.04 -1.08
C LYS A 341 12.67 -23.55 -1.31
N TYR A 342 12.31 -23.95 -2.53
CA TYR A 342 12.04 -25.33 -2.92
C TYR A 342 13.03 -25.75 -4.03
N PRO A 343 14.31 -26.05 -3.69
CA PRO A 343 15.35 -26.33 -4.67
C PRO A 343 15.03 -27.54 -5.57
N GLU A 344 14.26 -28.51 -5.08
CA GLU A 344 13.78 -29.65 -5.86
C GLU A 344 12.85 -29.22 -7.02
N VAL A 345 12.08 -28.14 -6.82
CA VAL A 345 11.24 -27.56 -7.87
C VAL A 345 12.11 -26.81 -8.87
N ALA A 346 13.08 -26.02 -8.40
CA ALA A 346 14.02 -25.33 -9.28
C ALA A 346 14.82 -26.30 -10.15
N GLN A 347 15.27 -27.43 -9.59
CA GLN A 347 15.97 -28.48 -10.34
C GLN A 347 15.11 -29.12 -11.41
N LYS A 348 13.83 -29.43 -11.13
CA LYS A 348 12.90 -29.95 -12.13
C LYS A 348 12.64 -28.95 -13.25
N LEU A 349 12.47 -27.68 -12.92
CA LEU A 349 12.31 -26.62 -13.92
C LEU A 349 13.56 -26.50 -14.79
N ARG A 350 14.76 -26.53 -14.18
CA ARG A 350 16.01 -26.53 -14.94
C ARG A 350 16.13 -27.76 -15.84
N ALA A 351 15.78 -28.95 -15.36
CA ALA A 351 15.80 -30.16 -16.18
C ALA A 351 14.89 -30.07 -17.42
N GLU A 352 13.68 -29.48 -17.29
CA GLU A 352 12.81 -29.21 -18.44
C GLU A 352 13.45 -28.24 -19.44
N ILE A 353 14.12 -27.20 -18.95
CA ILE A 353 14.82 -26.20 -19.78
C ILE A 353 16.01 -26.85 -20.49
N ASP A 354 16.81 -27.65 -19.79
CA ASP A 354 17.98 -28.35 -20.32
C ASP A 354 17.58 -29.36 -21.40
N GLU A 355 16.51 -30.14 -21.17
CA GLU A 355 15.98 -31.11 -22.13
C GLU A 355 15.59 -30.41 -23.44
N LYS A 356 14.82 -29.32 -23.35
CA LYS A 356 14.40 -28.55 -24.53
C LYS A 356 15.56 -27.82 -25.20
N THR A 357 16.56 -27.40 -24.44
CA THR A 357 17.79 -26.79 -24.98
C THR A 357 18.60 -27.83 -25.77
N ALA A 358 18.77 -29.04 -25.23
CA ALA A 358 19.46 -30.15 -25.90
C ALA A 358 18.73 -30.63 -27.17
N ALA A 359 17.40 -30.52 -27.18
CA ALA A 359 16.57 -30.79 -28.36
C ALA A 359 16.62 -29.68 -29.43
N GLY A 360 17.29 -28.54 -29.17
CA GLY A 360 17.32 -27.39 -30.07
C GLY A 360 15.97 -26.68 -30.20
N GLU A 361 15.10 -26.81 -29.18
CA GLU A 361 13.76 -26.22 -29.19
C GLU A 361 13.71 -24.80 -28.62
N LEU A 362 14.78 -24.34 -27.96
CA LEU A 362 14.83 -23.04 -27.28
C LEU A 362 15.83 -22.10 -27.97
N ASP A 363 15.37 -20.89 -28.25
CA ASP A 363 16.22 -19.79 -28.70
C ASP A 363 16.88 -19.06 -27.52
N ASP A 364 17.75 -18.10 -27.84
CA ASP A 364 18.33 -17.17 -26.89
C ASP A 364 18.26 -15.73 -27.43
N PRO A 365 17.39 -14.85 -26.88
CA PRO A 365 16.42 -15.09 -25.80
C PRO A 365 15.32 -16.11 -26.12
N ILE A 366 14.78 -16.77 -25.08
CA ILE A 366 13.68 -17.73 -25.23
C ILE A 366 12.42 -17.00 -25.70
N THR A 367 11.78 -17.48 -26.77
CA THR A 367 10.55 -16.87 -27.26
C THR A 367 9.34 -17.18 -26.37
N PHE A 368 8.32 -16.33 -26.37
CA PHE A 368 7.11 -16.53 -25.59
C PHE A 368 6.39 -17.82 -25.98
N LYS A 369 6.36 -18.14 -27.28
CA LYS A 369 5.77 -19.39 -27.79
C LYS A 369 6.51 -20.61 -27.26
N GLN A 370 7.85 -20.57 -27.22
CA GLN A 370 8.65 -21.65 -26.64
C GLN A 370 8.37 -21.79 -25.14
N ALA A 371 8.34 -20.69 -24.38
CA ALA A 371 8.02 -20.70 -22.96
C ALA A 371 6.60 -21.25 -22.65
N GLN A 372 5.62 -20.96 -23.50
CA GLN A 372 4.28 -21.56 -23.38
C GLN A 372 4.26 -23.08 -23.61
N SER A 373 5.24 -23.61 -24.33
CA SER A 373 5.37 -25.04 -24.60
C SER A 373 6.04 -25.83 -23.48
N MET A 374 6.39 -25.18 -22.36
CA MET A 374 7.05 -25.78 -21.18
C MET A 374 6.03 -26.06 -20.06
N PRO A 375 5.48 -27.28 -19.93
CA PRO A 375 4.40 -27.56 -18.97
C PRO A 375 4.79 -27.31 -17.51
N TYR A 376 6.02 -27.64 -17.11
CA TYR A 376 6.48 -27.46 -15.74
C TYR A 376 6.67 -25.97 -15.41
N LEU A 377 7.24 -25.17 -16.31
CA LEU A 377 7.26 -23.71 -16.18
C LEU A 377 5.85 -23.13 -15.99
N GLN A 378 4.88 -23.53 -16.83
CA GLN A 378 3.51 -23.05 -16.69
C GLN A 378 2.90 -23.41 -15.33
N ALA A 379 3.20 -24.61 -14.83
CA ALA A 379 2.78 -25.06 -13.50
C ALA A 379 3.45 -24.26 -12.37
N VAL A 380 4.75 -23.97 -12.47
CA VAL A 380 5.52 -23.16 -11.52
C VAL A 380 4.95 -21.75 -11.41
N LEU A 381 4.75 -21.08 -12.55
CA LEU A 381 4.19 -19.72 -12.59
C LEU A 381 2.80 -19.70 -11.95
N LYS A 382 1.94 -20.65 -12.33
CA LYS A 382 0.57 -20.70 -11.83
C LYS A 382 0.50 -21.00 -10.33
N GLU A 383 1.35 -21.89 -9.84
CA GLU A 383 1.41 -22.21 -8.40
C GLU A 383 1.97 -21.04 -7.58
N ALA A 384 2.97 -20.31 -8.09
CA ALA A 384 3.54 -19.15 -7.39
C ALA A 384 2.50 -18.05 -7.21
N LEU A 385 1.70 -17.80 -8.25
CA LEU A 385 0.60 -16.84 -8.24
C LEU A 385 -0.63 -17.30 -7.43
N ARG A 386 -0.74 -18.61 -7.14
CA ARG A 386 -1.75 -19.17 -6.25
C ARG A 386 -1.33 -19.02 -4.79
N VAL A 387 -0.09 -19.40 -4.46
CA VAL A 387 0.43 -19.35 -3.08
C VAL A 387 0.64 -17.91 -2.62
N HIS A 388 1.02 -17.02 -3.54
CA HIS A 388 1.20 -15.59 -3.24
C HIS A 388 0.57 -14.71 -4.33
N PRO A 389 -0.76 -14.50 -4.28
CA PRO A 389 -1.44 -13.60 -5.19
C PRO A 389 -1.06 -12.14 -4.93
N ALA A 390 -0.82 -11.36 -5.99
CA ALA A 390 -0.43 -9.94 -5.84
C ALA A 390 -1.51 -9.03 -5.19
N THR A 391 -2.78 -9.45 -5.20
CA THR A 391 -3.87 -8.68 -4.57
C THR A 391 -4.32 -9.37 -3.27
N GLY A 392 -4.35 -8.62 -2.16
CA GLY A 392 -4.64 -9.16 -0.81
C GLY A 392 -6.01 -8.84 -0.23
N LEU A 393 -6.83 -8.04 -0.92
CA LEU A 393 -8.15 -7.61 -0.44
C LEU A 393 -9.30 -8.26 -1.22
N PRO A 394 -10.46 -8.50 -0.58
CA PRO A 394 -11.65 -9.01 -1.27
C PRO A 394 -12.07 -8.09 -2.41
N LEU A 395 -12.35 -8.66 -3.59
CA LEU A 395 -12.85 -7.90 -4.74
C LEU A 395 -14.33 -7.56 -4.58
N GLY A 396 -14.64 -6.64 -3.67
CA GLY A 396 -16.01 -6.33 -3.23
C GLY A 396 -16.97 -5.93 -4.35
N ARG A 397 -18.18 -6.46 -4.28
CA ARG A 397 -19.29 -6.20 -5.20
C ARG A 397 -20.57 -5.93 -4.43
N VAL A 398 -21.42 -5.07 -4.96
CA VAL A 398 -22.73 -4.75 -4.39
C VAL A 398 -23.76 -5.72 -4.94
N VAL A 399 -24.49 -6.38 -4.05
CA VAL A 399 -25.63 -7.24 -4.38
C VAL A 399 -26.71 -6.41 -5.07
N PRO A 400 -27.20 -6.83 -6.26
CA PRO A 400 -28.16 -6.07 -7.05
C PRO A 400 -29.54 -5.97 -6.38
N SER A 401 -30.40 -5.12 -6.95
CA SER A 401 -31.82 -5.05 -6.60
C SER A 401 -32.47 -6.43 -6.71
N GLY A 402 -33.28 -6.80 -5.71
CA GLY A 402 -33.88 -8.13 -5.61
C GLY A 402 -33.08 -9.14 -4.77
N GLY A 403 -31.84 -8.81 -4.38
CA GLY A 403 -30.98 -9.71 -3.61
C GLY A 403 -30.31 -10.79 -4.47
N ALA A 404 -29.55 -11.68 -3.83
CA ALA A 404 -28.90 -12.81 -4.50
C ALA A 404 -28.65 -13.98 -3.55
N ALA A 405 -28.72 -15.20 -4.07
CA ALA A 405 -28.29 -16.41 -3.36
C ALA A 405 -26.77 -16.62 -3.58
N ILE A 406 -26.00 -16.66 -2.50
CA ILE A 406 -24.53 -16.78 -2.51
C ILE A 406 -24.16 -17.78 -1.42
N ALA A 407 -23.36 -18.80 -1.75
CA ALA A 407 -22.91 -19.83 -0.81
C ALA A 407 -24.08 -20.41 0.04
N GLY A 408 -25.20 -20.73 -0.63
CA GLY A 408 -26.41 -21.29 0.02
C GLY A 408 -27.23 -20.29 0.83
N ARG A 409 -26.90 -18.99 0.82
CA ARG A 409 -27.57 -17.96 1.63
C ARG A 409 -28.13 -16.81 0.80
N ALA A 410 -29.30 -16.31 1.16
CA ALA A 410 -29.89 -15.12 0.54
C ALA A 410 -29.29 -13.83 1.14
N PHE A 411 -28.67 -13.02 0.30
CA PHE A 411 -28.19 -11.69 0.63
C PHE A 411 -29.17 -10.62 0.12
N PRO A 412 -29.54 -9.63 0.95
CA PRO A 412 -30.39 -8.54 0.52
C PRO A 412 -29.65 -7.58 -0.42
N ALA A 413 -30.42 -6.82 -1.21
CA ALA A 413 -29.90 -5.79 -2.08
C ALA A 413 -29.06 -4.76 -1.29
N GLY A 414 -27.95 -4.32 -1.88
CA GLY A 414 -27.04 -3.34 -1.26
C GLY A 414 -26.03 -3.93 -0.27
N SER A 415 -26.10 -5.22 0.08
CA SER A 415 -25.00 -5.90 0.77
C SER A 415 -23.74 -5.93 -0.10
N ILE A 416 -22.57 -5.86 0.52
CA ILE A 416 -21.28 -5.99 -0.16
C ILE A 416 -20.74 -7.39 0.08
N VAL A 417 -20.41 -8.10 -0.99
CA VAL A 417 -19.82 -9.44 -0.96
C VAL A 417 -18.57 -9.46 -1.81
N GLY A 418 -17.56 -10.23 -1.43
CA GLY A 418 -16.37 -10.37 -2.25
C GLY A 418 -15.55 -11.60 -1.91
N VAL A 419 -14.86 -12.11 -2.91
CA VAL A 419 -13.88 -13.19 -2.76
C VAL A 419 -12.50 -12.56 -2.67
N ASN A 420 -11.71 -13.02 -1.70
CA ASN A 420 -10.29 -12.71 -1.59
C ASN A 420 -9.50 -13.86 -2.23
N SER A 421 -8.59 -13.55 -3.15
CA SER A 421 -7.73 -14.54 -3.82
C SER A 421 -6.95 -15.38 -2.81
N TRP A 422 -6.37 -14.76 -1.78
CA TRP A 422 -5.63 -15.47 -0.73
C TRP A 422 -6.48 -16.48 0.02
N VAL A 423 -7.75 -16.15 0.27
CA VAL A 423 -8.71 -17.07 0.90
C VAL A 423 -9.09 -18.19 -0.04
N ALA A 424 -9.49 -17.84 -1.28
CA ALA A 424 -9.87 -18.82 -2.29
C ALA A 424 -8.74 -19.81 -2.58
N HIS A 425 -7.49 -19.35 -2.55
CA HIS A 425 -6.29 -20.15 -2.78
C HIS A 425 -5.83 -20.95 -1.56
N ALA A 426 -6.30 -20.59 -0.36
CA ALA A 426 -6.08 -21.35 0.87
C ALA A 426 -7.19 -22.38 1.18
N ASN A 427 -8.24 -22.45 0.34
CA ASN A 427 -9.40 -23.31 0.56
C ASN A 427 -9.04 -24.81 0.42
N GLN A 428 -9.03 -25.52 1.55
CA GLN A 428 -8.64 -26.94 1.59
C GLN A 428 -9.61 -27.86 0.84
N ALA A 429 -10.89 -27.50 0.70
CA ALA A 429 -11.85 -28.30 -0.05
C ALA A 429 -11.53 -28.32 -1.55
N VAL A 430 -10.84 -27.30 -2.07
CA VAL A 430 -10.43 -27.21 -3.47
C VAL A 430 -8.99 -27.67 -3.68
N TRP A 431 -8.06 -27.20 -2.84
CA TRP A 431 -6.62 -27.40 -3.05
C TRP A 431 -6.04 -28.62 -2.32
N GLY A 432 -6.84 -29.31 -1.52
CA GLY A 432 -6.42 -30.41 -0.67
C GLY A 432 -5.95 -29.97 0.71
N PRO A 433 -5.41 -30.90 1.53
CA PRO A 433 -5.03 -30.63 2.92
C PRO A 433 -3.82 -29.69 3.07
N ASP A 434 -3.05 -29.48 2.00
CA ASP A 434 -1.78 -28.78 1.99
C ASP A 434 -1.79 -27.52 1.09
N PRO A 435 -2.79 -26.62 1.18
CA PRO A 435 -2.93 -25.49 0.26
C PRO A 435 -1.77 -24.48 0.38
N ASP A 436 -1.09 -24.43 1.53
CA ASP A 436 0.02 -23.51 1.79
C ASP A 436 1.36 -24.04 1.24
N VAL A 437 1.41 -25.29 0.76
CA VAL A 437 2.61 -25.91 0.18
C VAL A 437 2.70 -25.59 -1.30
N PHE A 438 3.83 -25.00 -1.71
CA PHE A 438 4.16 -24.73 -3.10
C PHE A 438 4.47 -26.06 -3.82
N ARG A 439 3.53 -26.52 -4.65
CA ARG A 439 3.64 -27.77 -5.40
C ARG A 439 3.14 -27.58 -6.83
N PRO A 440 4.01 -27.24 -7.80
CA PRO A 440 3.62 -27.09 -9.21
C PRO A 440 2.89 -28.30 -9.78
N GLU A 441 3.22 -29.51 -9.31
CA GLU A 441 2.59 -30.75 -9.73
C GLU A 441 1.06 -30.77 -9.52
N ARG A 442 0.48 -29.87 -8.70
CA ARG A 442 -0.97 -29.66 -8.61
C ARG A 442 -1.62 -29.38 -9.97
N TRP A 443 -0.88 -28.77 -10.89
CA TRP A 443 -1.36 -28.37 -12.20
C TRP A 443 -1.11 -29.44 -13.28
N LEU A 444 -0.27 -30.44 -12.98
CA LEU A 444 0.12 -31.52 -13.88
C LEU A 444 -0.78 -32.74 -13.68
N VAL A 445 -2.08 -32.51 -13.82
CA VAL A 445 -3.14 -33.50 -13.59
C VAL A 445 -3.99 -33.67 -14.85
N GLY A 446 -4.87 -34.67 -14.85
CA GLY A 446 -5.84 -34.87 -15.93
C GLY A 446 -6.72 -33.64 -16.15
N LYS A 447 -7.16 -33.44 -17.40
CA LYS A 447 -7.91 -32.25 -17.85
C LYS A 447 -9.12 -31.92 -16.97
N GLU A 448 -9.84 -32.92 -16.49
CA GLU A 448 -11.01 -32.72 -15.63
C GLU A 448 -10.63 -32.09 -14.29
N GLN A 449 -9.64 -32.64 -13.60
CA GLN A 449 -9.14 -32.12 -12.34
C GLN A 449 -8.52 -30.72 -12.52
N TYR A 450 -7.76 -30.52 -13.60
CA TYR A 450 -7.22 -29.20 -13.94
C TYR A 450 -8.34 -28.16 -14.05
N ASN A 451 -9.44 -28.48 -14.75
CA ASN A 451 -10.56 -27.56 -14.92
C ASN A 451 -11.28 -27.24 -13.61
N VAL A 452 -11.33 -28.18 -12.65
CA VAL A 452 -11.89 -27.92 -11.31
C VAL A 452 -11.02 -26.91 -10.58
N LEU A 453 -9.70 -27.09 -10.57
CA LEU A 453 -8.76 -26.17 -9.93
C LEU A 453 -8.76 -24.79 -10.62
N ASP A 454 -8.75 -24.76 -11.94
CA ASP A 454 -8.71 -23.51 -12.73
C ASP A 454 -9.96 -22.64 -12.53
N ARG A 455 -11.13 -23.26 -12.31
CA ARG A 455 -12.36 -22.53 -12.00
C ARG A 455 -12.27 -21.71 -10.71
N TYR A 456 -11.44 -22.12 -9.75
CA TYR A 456 -11.23 -21.40 -8.50
C TYR A 456 -9.88 -20.68 -8.44
N TYR A 457 -9.14 -20.64 -9.55
CA TYR A 457 -7.92 -19.86 -9.68
C TYR A 457 -8.27 -18.37 -9.90
N PHE A 458 -8.30 -17.62 -8.80
CA PHE A 458 -8.81 -16.24 -8.78
C PHE A 458 -7.75 -15.12 -8.84
N THR A 459 -6.48 -15.40 -9.19
CA THR A 459 -5.39 -14.40 -9.15
C THR A 459 -5.66 -13.16 -10.01
N PHE A 460 -6.24 -13.34 -11.21
CA PHE A 460 -6.53 -12.26 -12.14
C PHE A 460 -8.00 -11.77 -12.06
N GLY A 461 -8.74 -12.20 -11.04
CA GLY A 461 -10.20 -12.03 -10.95
C GLY A 461 -10.95 -12.85 -12.01
N MET A 462 -12.23 -12.54 -12.22
CA MET A 462 -13.09 -13.29 -13.15
C MET A 462 -14.12 -12.40 -13.88
N GLY A 463 -14.62 -12.93 -15.01
CA GLY A 463 -15.71 -12.41 -15.83
C GLY A 463 -15.41 -11.09 -16.56
N SER A 464 -16.40 -10.20 -16.63
CA SER A 464 -16.30 -8.96 -17.41
C SER A 464 -15.27 -7.96 -16.86
N ARG A 465 -14.84 -8.17 -15.61
CA ARG A 465 -13.89 -7.35 -14.86
C ARG A 465 -12.55 -8.05 -14.63
N THR A 466 -12.27 -9.19 -15.29
CA THR A 466 -10.96 -9.86 -15.25
C THR A 466 -9.85 -8.88 -15.65
N CYS A 467 -8.66 -9.01 -15.03
CA CYS A 467 -7.47 -8.23 -15.37
C CYS A 467 -7.25 -8.17 -16.89
N ILE A 468 -7.11 -6.96 -17.42
CA ILE A 468 -6.87 -6.74 -18.86
C ILE A 468 -5.41 -7.01 -19.24
N GLY A 469 -4.47 -6.76 -18.33
CA GLY A 469 -3.04 -6.99 -18.50
C GLY A 469 -2.58 -8.43 -18.21
N ARG A 470 -3.50 -9.38 -17.96
CA ARG A 470 -3.17 -10.77 -17.60
C ARG A 470 -2.11 -11.37 -18.54
N ASN A 471 -2.29 -11.21 -19.85
CA ASN A 471 -1.40 -11.85 -20.81
C ASN A 471 -0.06 -11.12 -20.96
N ILE A 472 0.00 -9.80 -20.68
CA ILE A 472 1.26 -9.05 -20.64
C ILE A 472 2.08 -9.54 -19.43
N SER A 473 1.48 -9.59 -18.24
CA SER A 473 2.15 -10.11 -17.05
C SER A 473 2.64 -11.56 -17.24
N LEU A 474 1.84 -12.42 -17.87
CA LEU A 474 2.27 -13.78 -18.22
C LEU A 474 3.40 -13.81 -19.26
N LEU A 475 3.42 -12.90 -20.24
CA LEU A 475 4.53 -12.74 -21.20
C LEU A 475 5.83 -12.41 -20.45
N GLU A 476 5.80 -11.40 -19.59
CA GLU A 476 6.97 -10.97 -18.80
C GLU A 476 7.53 -12.12 -17.96
N MET A 477 6.68 -12.79 -17.17
CA MET A 477 7.12 -13.89 -16.31
C MET A 477 7.58 -15.12 -17.10
N SER A 478 6.86 -15.48 -18.18
CA SER A 478 7.20 -16.66 -18.98
C SER A 478 8.51 -16.50 -19.73
N LYS A 479 8.92 -15.26 -20.06
CA LYS A 479 10.20 -14.99 -20.70
C LYS A 479 11.33 -14.84 -19.69
N LEU A 480 11.11 -14.14 -18.57
CA LEU A 480 12.19 -13.86 -17.63
C LEU A 480 12.62 -15.11 -16.83
N VAL A 481 11.65 -15.84 -16.28
CA VAL A 481 11.92 -16.94 -15.34
C VAL A 481 12.79 -18.05 -15.93
N PRO A 482 12.46 -18.66 -17.09
CA PRO A 482 13.28 -19.75 -17.62
C PRO A 482 14.67 -19.27 -18.03
N GLN A 483 14.82 -18.02 -18.48
CA GLN A 483 16.12 -17.48 -18.85
C GLN A 483 17.05 -17.32 -17.65
N LEU A 484 16.55 -16.77 -16.55
CA LEU A 484 17.36 -16.65 -15.34
C LEU A 484 17.70 -18.02 -14.72
N ILE A 485 16.78 -18.99 -14.76
CA ILE A 485 17.05 -20.35 -14.26
C ILE A 485 18.03 -21.11 -15.13
N ARG A 486 18.02 -20.87 -16.46
CA ARG A 486 18.99 -21.42 -17.41
C ARG A 486 20.41 -20.93 -17.16
N GLU A 487 20.56 -19.67 -16.75
CA GLU A 487 21.87 -19.00 -16.75
C GLU A 487 22.49 -18.82 -15.35
N PHE A 488 21.68 -18.81 -14.29
CA PHE A 488 22.15 -18.52 -12.94
C PHE A 488 21.70 -19.58 -11.92
N ASP A 489 22.57 -19.87 -10.97
CA ASP A 489 22.24 -20.54 -9.71
C ASP A 489 21.79 -19.50 -8.69
N ILE A 490 20.48 -19.46 -8.43
CA ILE A 490 19.87 -18.48 -7.52
C ILE A 490 19.54 -19.18 -6.20
N GLY A 491 20.00 -18.59 -5.09
CA GLY A 491 19.75 -19.07 -3.74
C GLY A 491 19.45 -17.94 -2.76
N LEU A 492 18.82 -18.29 -1.64
CA LEU A 492 18.65 -17.34 -0.53
C LEU A 492 19.96 -17.22 0.23
N GLU A 493 20.39 -15.99 0.53
CA GLU A 493 21.53 -15.74 1.44
C GLU A 493 21.26 -16.36 2.82
N GLN A 494 20.01 -16.27 3.28
CA GLN A 494 19.58 -16.78 4.58
C GLN A 494 18.37 -17.72 4.44
N PRO A 495 18.59 -19.01 4.09
CA PRO A 495 17.50 -19.95 3.80
C PRO A 495 16.53 -20.22 4.97
N GLY A 496 16.97 -19.94 6.21
CA GLY A 496 16.18 -20.13 7.43
C GLY A 496 15.26 -18.97 7.79
N GLU A 497 15.43 -17.79 7.19
CA GLU A 497 14.60 -16.63 7.51
C GLU A 497 13.25 -16.69 6.80
N LYS A 498 12.19 -16.31 7.51
CA LYS A 498 10.86 -16.16 6.91
C LYS A 498 10.83 -14.88 6.09
N TRP A 499 10.30 -14.99 4.87
CA TRP A 499 10.03 -13.80 4.05
C TRP A 499 9.17 -12.78 4.79
N GLN A 500 9.75 -11.61 5.03
CA GLN A 500 9.05 -10.49 5.64
C GLN A 500 8.15 -9.82 4.60
N LYS A 501 6.86 -10.14 4.65
CA LYS A 501 5.84 -9.44 3.86
C LYS A 501 5.54 -8.11 4.52
N VAL A 502 5.87 -7.02 3.86
CA VAL A 502 5.56 -5.68 4.37
C VAL A 502 4.45 -5.07 3.53
N ASN A 503 3.20 -5.31 3.90
CA ASN A 503 2.08 -4.53 3.38
C ASN A 503 2.07 -3.17 4.08
N ARG A 504 2.90 -2.26 3.56
CA ARG A 504 3.25 -0.99 4.20
C ARG A 504 2.12 0.04 4.02
N CYS A 505 1.03 -0.10 4.76
CA CYS A 505 -0.05 0.90 4.79
C CYS A 505 0.34 2.11 5.67
N LEU A 506 1.28 2.93 5.17
CA LEU A 506 1.77 4.09 5.91
C LEU A 506 0.81 5.27 5.73
N ILE A 507 -0.15 5.42 6.64
CA ILE A 507 -0.79 6.71 6.92
C ILE A 507 -0.56 7.03 8.39
N THR A 508 0.58 7.65 8.69
CA THR A 508 0.85 8.27 10.00
C THR A 508 -0.05 9.49 10.24
N LEU A 509 -0.82 9.91 9.24
CA LEU A 509 -1.60 11.15 9.27
C LEU A 509 -2.95 11.03 9.95
N LEU A 510 -3.62 9.87 10.02
CA LEU A 510 -4.95 9.83 10.65
C LEU A 510 -4.91 10.00 12.18
N ALA A 511 -3.84 9.53 12.84
CA ALA A 511 -3.64 9.80 14.26
C ALA A 511 -3.24 11.26 14.49
N ALA A 512 -2.34 11.79 13.65
CA ALA A 512 -1.93 13.19 13.71
C ALA A 512 -3.07 14.15 13.36
N ASP A 513 -3.98 13.78 12.44
CA ASP A 513 -5.12 14.56 11.96
C ASP A 513 -6.32 14.48 12.90
N LEU A 514 -6.55 13.37 13.60
CA LEU A 514 -7.49 13.37 14.74
C LEU A 514 -6.91 14.14 15.93
N LEU A 515 -5.59 14.06 16.17
CA LEU A 515 -4.91 14.88 17.16
C LEU A 515 -4.87 16.36 16.74
N LEU A 516 -4.77 16.67 15.45
CA LEU A 516 -4.85 18.02 14.86
C LEU A 516 -6.28 18.53 14.85
N LEU A 517 -7.30 17.71 14.55
CA LEU A 517 -8.70 18.13 14.68
C LEU A 517 -9.05 18.39 16.14
N THR A 518 -8.61 17.54 17.07
CA THR A 518 -8.83 17.76 18.51
C THR A 518 -7.99 18.92 19.06
N SER A 519 -6.77 19.14 18.58
CA SER A 519 -5.92 20.27 18.95
C SER A 519 -6.34 21.59 18.29
N VAL A 520 -6.81 21.59 17.04
CA VAL A 520 -7.39 22.75 16.34
C VAL A 520 -8.75 23.10 16.93
N LEU A 521 -9.59 22.10 17.27
CA LEU A 521 -10.81 22.34 18.05
C LEU A 521 -10.50 22.91 19.43
N THR A 522 -9.47 22.45 20.12
CA THR A 522 -9.08 23.05 21.41
C THR A 522 -8.47 24.45 21.23
N THR A 523 -7.60 24.68 20.24
CA THR A 523 -6.92 25.97 20.02
C THR A 523 -7.85 27.06 19.48
N LEU A 524 -8.86 26.71 18.66
CA LEU A 524 -9.91 27.65 18.22
C LEU A 524 -10.93 27.97 19.32
N LEU A 525 -11.12 27.07 20.29
CA LEU A 525 -12.05 27.27 21.41
C LEU A 525 -11.39 27.91 22.65
N LEU A 526 -10.06 27.82 22.78
CA LEU A 526 -9.27 28.29 23.93
C LEU A 526 -9.31 29.80 24.20
N PRO A 527 -9.33 30.72 23.19
CA PRO A 527 -9.34 32.15 23.44
C PRO A 527 -10.67 32.68 24.02
N HIS A 528 -11.72 31.84 24.04
CA HIS A 528 -13.09 32.25 24.37
C HIS A 528 -13.61 31.66 25.70
N ILE A 529 -12.74 31.06 26.52
CA ILE A 529 -13.09 30.44 27.81
C ILE A 529 -12.62 31.34 28.98
N PRO A 530 -13.51 31.85 29.84
CA PRO A 530 -13.13 32.62 31.02
C PRO A 530 -12.32 31.79 32.03
N SER A 531 -11.35 32.42 32.68
CA SER A 531 -10.38 31.83 33.62
C SER A 531 -10.93 30.88 34.71
N PRO A 532 -12.14 31.03 35.29
CA PRO A 532 -12.64 30.10 36.32
C PRO A 532 -13.15 28.75 35.78
N LEU A 533 -13.29 28.56 34.46
CA LEU A 533 -13.77 27.30 33.85
C LEU A 533 -12.67 26.47 33.18
N LEU A 534 -11.42 26.97 33.14
CA LEU A 534 -10.31 26.29 32.50
C LEU A 534 -9.98 24.94 33.17
N TYR A 535 -10.03 24.85 34.50
CA TYR A 535 -9.67 23.64 35.24
C TYR A 535 -10.61 22.43 35.01
N PRO A 536 -11.95 22.56 35.08
CA PRO A 536 -12.86 21.43 34.83
C PRO A 536 -12.94 21.04 33.34
N VAL A 537 -12.82 22.00 32.42
CA VAL A 537 -12.75 21.73 30.96
C VAL A 537 -11.43 21.04 30.61
N TRP A 538 -10.31 21.43 31.24
CA TRP A 538 -9.05 20.68 31.17
C TRP A 538 -9.18 19.27 31.73
N GLY A 539 -9.92 19.08 32.83
CA GLY A 539 -10.19 17.76 33.42
C GLY A 539 -10.96 16.84 32.48
N LEU A 540 -12.00 17.34 31.82
CA LEU A 540 -12.80 16.58 30.85
C LEU A 540 -12.10 16.37 29.51
N ALA A 541 -11.37 17.37 29.01
CA ALA A 541 -10.57 17.23 27.79
C ALA A 541 -9.38 16.29 27.99
N LYS A 542 -8.71 16.33 29.15
CA LYS A 542 -7.72 15.32 29.56
C LYS A 542 -8.38 13.97 29.74
N ALA A 543 -9.53 13.86 30.40
CA ALA A 543 -10.22 12.58 30.54
C ALA A 543 -10.67 12.00 29.20
N TYR A 544 -11.09 12.84 28.24
CA TYR A 544 -11.48 12.44 26.88
C TYR A 544 -10.27 12.09 26.01
N ALA A 545 -9.17 12.83 26.11
CA ALA A 545 -7.91 12.52 25.43
C ALA A 545 -7.27 11.27 26.02
N ILE A 546 -7.30 11.09 27.34
CA ILE A 546 -6.88 9.87 28.05
C ILE A 546 -7.82 8.71 27.70
N TYR A 547 -9.14 8.93 27.57
CA TYR A 547 -10.10 7.90 27.13
C TYR A 547 -9.88 7.49 25.67
N LEU A 548 -9.65 8.43 24.75
CA LEU A 548 -9.25 8.13 23.38
C LEU A 548 -7.89 7.44 23.35
N GLN A 549 -6.91 7.87 24.14
CA GLN A 549 -5.61 7.20 24.26
C GLN A 549 -5.78 5.79 24.85
N LEU A 550 -6.62 5.58 25.88
CA LEU A 550 -6.85 4.25 26.46
C LEU A 550 -7.70 3.34 25.56
N LEU A 551 -8.48 3.86 24.61
CA LEU A 551 -9.22 3.05 23.63
C LEU A 551 -8.40 2.78 22.36
N ILE A 552 -7.66 3.78 21.89
CA ILE A 552 -6.95 3.77 20.60
C ILE A 552 -5.53 3.26 20.78
N LEU A 553 -4.81 3.64 21.83
CA LEU A 553 -3.41 3.24 22.04
C LEU A 553 -3.26 1.72 22.29
N PRO A 554 -4.12 1.01 23.04
CA PRO A 554 -4.06 -0.46 23.12
C PRO A 554 -4.48 -1.15 21.82
N CYS A 555 -5.36 -0.53 21.03
CA CYS A 555 -5.74 -1.02 19.70
C CYS A 555 -4.63 -0.82 18.66
N LEU A 556 -3.85 0.27 18.78
CA LEU A 556 -2.66 0.57 17.97
C LEU A 556 -1.45 -0.26 18.40
N LEU A 557 -1.29 -0.54 19.70
CA LEU A 557 -0.16 -1.33 20.24
C LEU A 557 -0.44 -2.85 20.29
N GLY A 558 -1.64 -3.31 19.92
CA GLY A 558 -1.95 -4.74 19.84
C GLY A 558 -1.99 -5.50 21.17
N ILE A 559 -2.15 -4.82 22.30
CA ILE A 559 -1.93 -5.39 23.65
C ILE A 559 -3.07 -6.34 24.11
N TRP A 560 -4.22 -6.36 23.42
CA TRP A 560 -5.38 -7.14 23.87
C TRP A 560 -5.23 -8.67 23.79
N GLY A 561 -4.16 -9.18 23.14
CA GLY A 561 -3.84 -10.61 23.12
C GLY A 561 -3.19 -11.13 24.41
N ALA A 562 -2.53 -10.27 25.20
CA ALA A 562 -1.72 -10.70 26.35
C ALA A 562 -2.51 -10.86 27.67
N VAL A 563 -3.76 -10.39 27.73
CA VAL A 563 -4.57 -10.42 28.97
C VAL A 563 -5.39 -11.73 29.10
N LYS A 564 -5.32 -12.63 28.10
CA LYS A 564 -6.19 -13.81 28.05
C LYS A 564 -5.73 -15.00 28.91
N GLU A 565 -4.56 -14.94 29.56
CA GLU A 565 -3.96 -16.07 30.29
C GLU A 565 -3.79 -15.89 31.81
N SER A 566 -4.63 -15.09 32.50
CA SER A 566 -4.59 -15.05 33.97
C SER A 566 -5.99 -15.15 34.60
N PRO A 567 -6.22 -16.07 35.57
CA PRO A 567 -7.51 -16.23 36.22
C PRO A 567 -7.56 -15.38 37.49
N LEU A 568 -8.32 -14.28 37.51
CA LEU A 568 -8.58 -13.52 38.74
C LEU A 568 -10.04 -13.02 38.80
N PRO A 569 -10.65 -12.98 40.01
CA PRO A 569 -12.09 -13.06 40.21
C PRO A 569 -12.80 -11.71 40.07
N THR A 570 -14.09 -11.82 39.75
CA THR A 570 -15.08 -10.75 39.64
C THR A 570 -15.32 -10.05 40.98
N ASN A 571 -14.78 -8.84 41.15
CA ASN A 571 -15.47 -7.63 41.66
C ASN A 571 -14.46 -6.53 42.02
N ILE A 572 -14.86 -5.27 41.79
CA ILE A 572 -14.22 -3.98 42.15
C ILE A 572 -13.23 -3.42 41.11
N LEU A 573 -13.70 -2.41 40.35
CA LEU A 573 -12.87 -1.46 39.59
C LEU A 573 -12.23 -0.46 40.56
N SER A 574 -10.90 -0.49 40.74
CA SER A 574 -10.13 0.67 41.20
C SER A 574 -8.90 0.90 40.32
N THR A 575 -8.68 2.15 39.93
CA THR A 575 -7.65 2.65 39.00
C THR A 575 -6.20 2.44 39.46
N THR A 576 -5.99 1.94 40.67
CA THR A 576 -4.68 1.72 41.29
C THR A 576 -4.00 0.41 40.86
N LEU A 577 -4.75 -0.65 40.59
CA LEU A 577 -4.17 -1.97 40.22
C LEU A 577 -3.59 -2.00 38.80
N LEU A 578 -4.04 -1.11 37.91
CA LEU A 578 -3.52 -1.02 36.54
C LEU A 578 -2.12 -0.41 36.48
N LEU A 579 -1.78 0.47 37.44
CA LEU A 579 -0.45 1.09 37.53
C LEU A 579 0.60 0.09 38.04
N ASP A 580 0.24 -0.76 39.00
CA ASP A 580 1.14 -1.78 39.53
C ASP A 580 1.39 -2.90 38.50
N ALA A 581 0.39 -3.25 37.68
CA ALA A 581 0.56 -4.18 36.57
C ALA A 581 1.50 -3.63 35.48
N LEU A 582 1.43 -2.33 35.18
CA LEU A 582 2.32 -1.65 34.23
C LEU A 582 3.78 -1.55 34.73
N LEU A 583 3.99 -1.47 36.04
CA LEU A 583 5.31 -1.42 36.66
C LEU A 583 5.98 -2.79 36.82
N SER A 584 5.24 -3.89 36.60
CA SER A 584 5.75 -5.27 36.69
C SER A 584 6.25 -5.86 35.35
N LEU A 585 6.24 -5.08 34.26
CA LEU A 585 6.75 -5.50 32.95
C LEU A 585 8.29 -5.41 32.87
N PRO A 586 8.97 -6.34 32.17
CA PRO A 586 10.45 -6.41 32.15
C PRO A 586 11.12 -5.17 31.51
N PRO A 587 12.40 -4.87 31.84
CA PRO A 587 12.99 -3.53 31.76
C PRO A 587 13.45 -3.06 30.36
N ARG A 588 12.76 -3.45 29.29
CA ARG A 588 13.05 -2.93 27.93
C ARG A 588 12.11 -1.79 27.48
N LEU A 589 11.24 -1.29 28.36
CA LEU A 589 10.22 -0.28 28.01
C LEU A 589 10.06 0.87 29.03
N LEU A 590 11.01 1.11 29.94
CA LEU A 590 10.92 2.20 30.92
C LEU A 590 12.08 3.17 30.78
N LEU A 591 11.89 4.22 29.97
CA LEU A 591 12.80 5.36 29.93
C LEU A 591 11.98 6.64 29.75
N LEU A 592 11.12 6.96 30.74
CA LEU A 592 10.50 8.29 30.90
C LEU A 592 9.71 8.44 32.22
N ALA A 593 10.26 7.98 33.36
CA ALA A 593 9.58 8.18 34.65
C ALA A 593 10.55 8.28 35.84
N SER A 594 11.24 9.41 35.98
CA SER A 594 11.79 9.80 37.29
C SER A 594 12.13 11.29 37.30
N LEU A 595 11.21 12.14 37.75
CA LEU A 595 11.54 13.45 38.35
C LEU A 595 10.28 14.03 39.03
N ALA A 596 9.95 13.53 40.22
CA ALA A 596 9.09 14.24 41.17
C ALA A 596 9.26 13.70 42.59
N ARG A 597 10.21 14.25 43.36
CA ARG A 597 10.10 14.56 44.81
C ARG A 597 11.48 14.80 45.43
N ALA A 598 11.74 16.01 45.89
CA ALA A 598 12.33 16.30 47.22
C ALA A 598 12.36 17.82 47.48
N PRO A 599 12.24 18.27 48.75
CA PRO A 599 11.87 19.64 49.12
C PRO A 599 13.08 20.58 49.22
N ALA A 600 12.87 21.86 48.90
CA ALA A 600 13.85 22.91 49.10
C ALA A 600 14.08 23.16 50.61
N ARG A 601 15.34 23.05 51.07
CA ARG A 601 15.83 23.69 52.30
C ARG A 601 17.12 24.47 51.99
N CYS A 602 17.13 25.70 52.52
CA CYS A 602 18.12 26.76 52.66
C CYS A 602 19.60 26.50 52.30
N GLY A 603 20.24 27.50 51.65
CA GLY A 603 21.67 27.82 51.81
C GLY A 603 22.33 28.53 50.62
N ALA A 604 22.52 29.86 50.74
CA ALA A 604 23.57 30.77 50.22
C ALA A 604 24.21 30.62 48.80
N PRO A 605 24.70 31.73 48.20
CA PRO A 605 24.97 31.83 46.76
C PRO A 605 26.41 31.48 46.38
N GLY A 606 26.57 30.86 45.21
CA GLY A 606 27.86 30.77 44.50
C GLY A 606 28.51 29.38 44.54
N SER A 607 28.23 28.56 43.54
CA SER A 607 29.23 27.69 42.91
C SER A 607 28.67 27.12 41.60
N GLN A 608 29.43 27.28 40.52
CA GLN A 608 29.27 26.53 39.29
C GLN A 608 29.74 25.10 39.55
N ALA A 609 28.95 24.10 39.16
CA ALA A 609 29.43 22.73 38.97
C ALA A 609 28.74 22.12 37.76
N GLN A 610 29.54 21.94 36.70
CA GLN A 610 29.25 21.11 35.54
C GLN A 610 29.28 19.63 35.96
N GLY A 611 28.34 18.85 35.45
CA GLY A 611 28.36 17.39 35.50
C GLY A 611 27.60 16.82 34.32
N ILE A 612 28.32 16.45 33.26
CA ILE A 612 27.80 15.68 32.12
C ILE A 612 28.19 14.22 32.37
N ILE A 613 27.19 13.33 32.46
CA ILE A 613 27.40 11.87 32.46
C ILE A 613 27.22 11.39 31.01
N TRP A 614 28.25 10.76 30.45
CA TRP A 614 28.20 10.09 29.14
C TRP A 614 27.70 8.65 29.28
N THR A 615 26.78 8.24 28.42
CA THR A 615 26.52 6.82 28.12
C THR A 615 26.60 6.60 26.61
N ARG A 616 27.53 5.73 26.20
CA ARG A 616 27.74 5.24 24.82
C ARG A 616 26.53 4.43 24.33
N CYS A 617 26.00 4.76 23.15
CA CYS A 617 25.22 3.83 22.32
C CYS A 617 26.09 3.41 21.14
N ALA A 618 26.35 2.11 21.01
CA ALA A 618 26.97 1.51 19.83
C ALA A 618 25.90 0.93 18.90
N ASP A 619 26.10 1.15 17.60
CA ASP A 619 25.56 0.42 16.44
C ASP A 619 24.06 0.09 16.41
N ALA A 620 23.29 1.03 15.87
CA ALA A 620 22.10 0.72 15.07
C ALA A 620 21.83 1.89 14.11
N ALA A 621 21.73 1.61 12.81
CA ALA A 621 21.32 2.55 11.78
C ALA A 621 19.88 3.03 12.05
N ILE A 622 19.76 4.18 12.71
CA ILE A 622 18.47 4.86 12.96
C ILE A 622 18.54 6.20 12.23
N GLY A 623 17.58 6.45 11.33
CA GLY A 623 17.37 7.75 10.68
C GLY A 623 17.12 8.88 11.69
N PRO A 624 17.00 10.15 11.25
CA PRO A 624 17.21 11.30 12.12
C PRO A 624 16.21 11.33 13.29
N ILE A 625 16.76 11.22 14.51
CA ILE A 625 16.02 11.43 15.76
C ILE A 625 15.96 12.94 16.01
N VAL A 626 14.76 13.50 16.08
CA VAL A 626 14.54 14.87 16.57
C VAL A 626 14.65 14.84 18.09
N VAL A 627 15.76 15.36 18.63
CA VAL A 627 15.93 15.58 20.07
C VAL A 627 15.37 16.96 20.44
N VAL A 628 14.26 17.00 21.17
CA VAL A 628 13.70 18.24 21.72
C VAL A 628 14.33 18.48 23.09
N VAL A 629 15.25 19.44 23.19
CA VAL A 629 15.80 19.92 24.47
C VAL A 629 14.89 21.03 25.00
N VAL A 630 14.19 20.79 26.11
CA VAL A 630 13.39 21.80 26.80
C VAL A 630 14.26 22.48 27.86
N VAL A 631 14.69 23.71 27.60
CA VAL A 631 15.33 24.56 28.62
C VAL A 631 14.24 25.42 29.27
N VAL A 632 13.99 25.20 30.56
CA VAL A 632 13.06 26.02 31.35
C VAL A 632 13.82 27.22 31.91
N LEU A 633 13.62 28.40 31.34
CA LEU A 633 13.99 29.66 31.98
C LEU A 633 12.74 30.27 32.63
N GLY A 634 12.88 30.64 33.90
CA GLY A 634 11.79 31.18 34.71
C GLY A 634 11.30 32.53 34.20
N SER A 635 9.98 32.71 34.33
CA SER A 635 9.18 33.93 34.16
C SER A 635 9.09 34.55 32.76
N GLY A 636 7.90 34.41 32.15
CA GLY A 636 7.40 35.27 31.06
C GLY A 636 7.05 34.52 29.77
N LEU A 637 5.75 34.47 29.42
CA LEU A 637 5.29 34.06 28.09
C LEU A 637 5.36 35.26 27.14
N GLU A 638 6.32 35.26 26.22
CA GLU A 638 6.21 35.95 24.94
C GLU A 638 6.49 34.96 23.82
N ALA A 639 5.51 34.74 22.93
CA ALA A 639 5.70 33.97 21.71
C ALA A 639 6.22 34.92 20.61
N TRP A 640 7.54 34.96 20.41
CA TRP A 640 8.11 35.50 19.18
C TRP A 640 8.15 34.39 18.14
N GLY A 641 7.16 34.39 17.24
CA GLY A 641 7.22 33.65 15.99
C GLY A 641 8.11 34.39 15.00
N GLY A 642 9.43 34.20 15.12
CA GLY A 642 10.42 34.66 14.15
C GLY A 642 11.23 33.49 13.64
N TRP A 643 11.35 33.35 12.32
CA TRP A 643 12.31 32.44 11.70
C TRP A 643 13.71 32.92 12.05
N TRP A 644 14.39 32.18 12.94
CA TRP A 644 15.81 32.32 13.16
C TRP A 644 16.56 31.25 12.36
N VAL A 645 16.87 31.60 11.12
CA VAL A 645 18.06 31.12 10.43
C VAL A 645 19.16 32.10 10.83
N GLY A 646 20.11 31.66 11.66
CA GLY A 646 21.15 32.53 12.18
C GLY A 646 22.40 31.76 12.53
N GLY A 647 23.23 31.50 11.52
CA GLY A 647 24.65 31.28 11.75
C GLY A 647 25.33 32.59 12.11
N TRP A 648 26.14 32.58 13.16
CA TRP A 648 27.29 33.48 13.38
C TRP A 648 28.37 32.59 14.02
N GLY A 649 29.61 32.54 13.56
CA GLY A 649 30.32 33.48 12.71
C GLY A 649 31.53 32.84 12.03
N ARG A 650 31.81 33.33 10.82
CA ARG A 650 33.11 33.92 10.48
C ARG A 650 33.00 34.60 9.13
N ARG A 651 32.70 35.90 9.18
CA ARG A 651 33.11 36.87 8.17
C ARG A 651 34.26 37.66 8.78
N LEU A 652 35.47 37.14 8.63
CA LEU A 652 36.74 37.87 8.71
C LEU A 652 37.68 37.18 7.73
N GLY A 653 38.15 37.91 6.72
CA GLY A 653 39.32 37.52 5.92
C GLY A 653 39.05 36.88 4.57
N SER A 654 38.33 37.56 3.67
CA SER A 654 38.31 37.28 2.23
C SER A 654 39.61 37.66 1.49
N GLU A 655 40.75 37.67 2.18
CA GLU A 655 42.08 37.92 1.57
C GLU A 655 43.06 36.74 1.73
N GLN A 656 42.88 35.84 2.70
CA GLN A 656 43.74 34.65 2.87
C GLN A 656 43.27 33.40 2.09
N MET A 657 42.01 33.38 1.64
CA MET A 657 41.49 32.32 0.75
C MET A 657 41.84 32.55 -0.72
N ARG A 658 42.39 33.73 -1.07
CA ARG A 658 42.89 34.02 -2.41
C ARG A 658 44.35 33.60 -2.58
N GLU A 659 45.13 33.53 -1.50
CA GLU A 659 46.51 33.02 -1.50
C GLU A 659 46.63 31.49 -1.33
N ARG A 660 45.54 30.80 -0.93
CA ARG A 660 45.51 29.34 -0.79
C ARG A 660 45.08 28.59 -2.05
N ARG A 661 44.38 29.27 -2.96
CA ARG A 661 44.02 28.73 -4.29
C ARG A 661 45.14 28.83 -5.33
N GLU A 662 46.24 29.51 -5.00
CA GLU A 662 47.44 29.63 -5.83
C GLU A 662 48.60 28.72 -5.34
N ARG A 663 48.36 27.85 -4.34
CA ARG A 663 49.36 26.89 -3.80
C ARG A 663 48.92 25.43 -3.82
N GLU A 664 47.89 25.10 -4.59
CA GLU A 664 47.47 23.72 -4.86
C GLU A 664 47.63 23.34 -6.35
N GLU A 665 48.26 24.22 -7.16
CA GLU A 665 48.72 23.91 -8.53
C GLU A 665 50.16 23.37 -8.58
N GLU A 666 50.79 23.05 -7.45
CA GLU A 666 52.12 22.46 -7.42
C GLU A 666 52.15 21.16 -6.63
N GLY A 667 52.31 20.05 -7.35
CA GLY A 667 53.28 19.01 -6.98
C GLY A 667 52.82 17.90 -6.01
N GLU A 668 52.74 16.71 -6.60
CA GLU A 668 53.32 15.46 -6.07
C GLU A 668 52.96 14.95 -4.66
N GLY A 669 52.34 13.76 -4.65
CA GLY A 669 52.87 12.63 -3.90
C GLY A 669 52.42 12.46 -2.46
N GLY A 670 52.12 11.21 -2.09
CA GLY A 670 52.28 10.76 -0.71
C GLY A 670 51.03 10.21 -0.03
N LYS A 671 51.05 8.89 0.10
CA LYS A 671 50.39 8.04 1.10
C LYS A 671 50.16 8.68 2.49
N GLU A 672 49.17 8.07 3.14
CA GLU A 672 49.04 7.77 4.57
C GLU A 672 48.21 8.69 5.49
N ARG A 673 47.27 8.01 6.16
CA ARG A 673 46.68 8.25 7.48
C ARG A 673 45.83 9.52 7.67
N PHE A 674 44.52 9.28 7.81
CA PHE A 674 43.90 9.54 9.11
C PHE A 674 42.63 8.68 9.28
N CYS A 675 42.78 7.56 10.01
CA CYS A 675 41.71 7.05 10.85
C CYS A 675 41.77 7.90 12.12
N ASP A 676 40.67 8.61 12.41
CA ASP A 676 40.03 8.69 13.74
C ASP A 676 38.96 9.80 13.69
N GLU A 677 37.76 9.44 14.15
CA GLU A 677 36.52 10.24 14.27
C GLU A 677 35.50 10.16 13.10
N VAL A 678 34.78 9.02 13.04
CA VAL A 678 33.32 8.99 12.79
C VAL A 678 32.66 8.18 13.91
#